data_AF-A0A0D2JII2-F1
#
_entry.id   AF-A0A0D2JII2-F1
#
_cell.length_a   1.000
_cell.length_b   1.000
_cell.length_c   1.000
_cell.angle_alpha   90.00
_cell.angle_beta   90.00
_cell.angle_gamma   90.00
#
_symmetry.space_group_name_H-M   'P 1'
#
loop_
_entity.id
_entity.type
_entity.pdbx_description
1 polymer ?
#
loop_
_entity_poly.entity_id
_entity_poly.type
_entity_poly.pdbx_seq_one_letter_code
_entity_poly.pdbx_strand_id
1 'polypeptide(L)'
;MLYAEKVTLVWQSVCQQPPSPDQQHVRGAGTNGVDIYNESENVRSKTPASYTSNMASWIALLLFGLGSATAQQYYIPVTGTSARPQCQATPSYSQPTYSPYSAFAYSMTETVRTATSVQPGPTITYAPPAASLTSLLSSLSFTTWGKWDPNATASATDTDNPYGDAAWTALWNTTVSPTPIPTTELVLPPPDYFGPTDCYYFPADFQFGVAGSAAQIEGATADEGKSPSLMDILIQDDRPKDYVTNENYYYYKQEIERLASMGVKYYSFSLAWSRILPFALPGTPVNRQGLDHYSDLIDFVLEKGMIPVLTVLHFDTPAQFFAANLSAAQAKPLIGYSNGGYQNETFVDAYVNYAKIVMTHYADRVPIWFTFNEPFIYSFNGLSVDHVLKAHAQVYHFYRESINGTGKISLKFNDNFGVPRDPANPNDVYAADHFNSFQLGLFCNPIFLGEDYPDSYKETVPDYVPLAPEDLAYINGTADFLGIDPYTATVVSPPVANSTDSIHECCTNTSSTYFPYCVNQSTLTTTGWDVGYRSQSYVYITPRYLRLYLSYLYNTFHTPIVITEFGFPVFGEAEQTTLSDQLSDMPRSVYYLSYMSEVLKAIWEDGVHVAGAFAWSFADNWEFGDYTAHFGLQTVNRTTQERRYKKSFFDLVDFMNTRTMPPQQGWSGGWTF
;
A
#
# COMPACT_ATOMS: atom_id res chain seq x y z
N MET A 1 4.04 -11.72 0.04
CA MET A 1 3.30 -12.94 -0.35
C MET A 1 4.30 -14.06 -0.63
N LEU A 2 4.76 -14.76 0.41
CA LEU A 2 5.34 -16.12 0.38
C LEU A 2 5.10 -16.69 1.79
N TYR A 3 3.84 -17.00 2.08
CA TYR A 3 3.44 -17.99 3.07
C TYR A 3 2.22 -18.67 2.47
N ALA A 4 2.45 -19.83 1.88
CA ALA A 4 1.41 -20.79 1.57
C ALA A 4 1.98 -22.16 1.94
N GLU A 5 1.84 -22.50 3.22
CA GLU A 5 2.10 -23.86 3.69
C GLU A 5 1.10 -24.81 3.04
N LYS A 6 1.64 -25.98 2.68
CA LYS A 6 0.96 -27.12 2.09
C LYS A 6 -0.25 -27.54 2.93
N VAL A 7 -1.45 -27.41 2.38
CA VAL A 7 -2.59 -28.23 2.78
C VAL A 7 -2.94 -29.15 1.61
N THR A 8 -2.52 -30.41 1.74
CA THR A 8 -2.88 -31.48 0.82
C THR A 8 -4.36 -31.81 1.01
N LEU A 9 -5.21 -31.45 0.05
CA LEU A 9 -6.58 -31.98 -0.06
C LEU A 9 -6.70 -32.77 -1.37
N VAL A 10 -6.75 -34.09 -1.19
CA VAL A 10 -7.06 -35.08 -2.22
C VAL A 10 -8.53 -34.92 -2.61
N TRP A 11 -8.84 -34.55 -3.86
CA TRP A 11 -10.12 -34.90 -4.49
C TRP A 11 -9.96 -35.19 -5.97
N GLN A 12 -10.55 -36.33 -6.36
CA GLN A 12 -10.44 -37.03 -7.63
C GLN A 12 -11.16 -36.31 -8.79
N SER A 13 -10.66 -36.57 -9.99
CA SER A 13 -11.13 -36.09 -11.28
C SER A 13 -12.47 -36.70 -11.75
N VAL A 14 -13.06 -35.96 -12.68
CA VAL A 14 -14.42 -35.97 -13.24
C VAL A 14 -14.71 -37.10 -14.25
N CYS A 15 -15.97 -37.53 -14.25
CA CYS A 15 -16.83 -38.19 -15.27
C CYS A 15 -16.25 -38.95 -16.47
N GLN A 16 -16.66 -40.22 -16.62
CA GLN A 16 -17.18 -40.81 -17.88
C GLN A 16 -18.26 -41.89 -17.57
N GLN A 17 -19.29 -41.99 -18.42
CA GLN A 17 -20.45 -42.92 -18.43
C GLN A 17 -20.54 -43.58 -19.84
N PRO A 18 -21.36 -44.63 -20.10
CA PRO A 18 -21.86 -45.80 -19.33
C PRO A 18 -21.68 -47.12 -20.20
N PRO A 19 -22.39 -48.29 -20.09
CA PRO A 19 -23.82 -48.57 -19.79
C PRO A 19 -24.12 -49.69 -18.73
N SER A 20 -25.41 -49.78 -18.36
CA SER A 20 -26.15 -50.75 -17.50
C SER A 20 -26.11 -52.23 -17.99
N PRO A 21 -26.75 -53.27 -17.37
CA PRO A 21 -27.80 -53.29 -16.30
C PRO A 21 -27.70 -54.42 -15.23
N ASP A 22 -28.44 -54.31 -14.11
CA ASP A 22 -29.50 -55.28 -13.72
C ASP A 22 -29.97 -55.21 -12.24
N GLN A 23 -31.31 -55.18 -12.13
CA GLN A 23 -32.22 -55.87 -11.19
C GLN A 23 -32.30 -55.64 -9.66
N GLN A 24 -33.50 -55.14 -9.29
CA GLN A 24 -34.50 -55.73 -8.38
C GLN A 24 -34.55 -55.40 -6.86
N HIS A 25 -35.74 -54.88 -6.49
CA HIS A 25 -36.58 -55.21 -5.30
C HIS A 25 -36.07 -54.78 -3.90
N VAL A 26 -36.86 -54.29 -2.91
CA VAL A 26 -38.31 -54.28 -2.63
C VAL A 26 -38.63 -53.25 -1.51
N ARG A 27 -39.92 -52.94 -1.38
CA ARG A 27 -40.65 -52.01 -0.47
C ARG A 27 -40.60 -52.29 1.06
N GLY A 28 -40.98 -51.27 1.84
CA GLY A 28 -41.72 -51.39 3.14
C GLY A 28 -41.26 -50.33 4.16
N ALA A 29 -41.95 -49.20 4.39
CA ALA A 29 -43.17 -48.99 5.20
C ALA A 29 -43.05 -49.38 6.69
N GLY A 30 -43.19 -48.41 7.61
CA GLY A 30 -43.39 -48.66 9.05
C GLY A 30 -43.24 -47.42 9.94
N THR A 31 -44.34 -47.02 10.57
CA THR A 31 -44.59 -45.84 11.42
C THR A 31 -44.36 -46.09 12.93
N ASN A 32 -44.51 -45.01 13.72
CA ASN A 32 -44.73 -44.90 15.19
C ASN A 32 -43.45 -44.71 16.03
N GLY A 33 -43.40 -43.88 17.07
CA GLY A 33 -44.41 -43.08 17.77
C GLY A 33 -43.70 -42.20 18.82
N VAL A 34 -44.37 -41.12 19.23
CA VAL A 34 -43.91 -40.12 20.22
C VAL A 34 -44.84 -40.22 21.43
N ASP A 35 -44.28 -40.33 22.62
CA ASP A 35 -44.91 -40.09 23.94
C ASP A 35 -43.80 -39.41 24.80
N ILE A 36 -43.87 -38.12 25.16
CA ILE A 36 -44.62 -37.48 26.26
C ILE A 36 -44.44 -38.18 27.61
N TYR A 37 -43.67 -37.55 28.50
CA TYR A 37 -43.97 -37.46 29.93
C TYR A 37 -43.55 -36.09 30.46
N ASN A 38 -44.48 -35.49 31.21
CA ASN A 38 -44.43 -34.19 31.88
C ASN A 38 -44.66 -34.46 33.38
N GLU A 39 -44.02 -33.69 34.26
CA GLU A 39 -44.44 -33.27 35.62
C GLU A 39 -43.18 -32.76 36.36
N SER A 40 -43.08 -31.46 36.66
CA SER A 40 -43.60 -30.74 37.86
C SER A 40 -42.75 -31.03 39.12
N GLU A 41 -42.36 -30.12 40.01
CA GLU A 41 -42.95 -28.85 40.44
C GLU A 41 -41.98 -28.07 41.38
N ASN A 42 -42.08 -26.73 41.36
CA ASN A 42 -41.98 -25.74 42.46
C ASN A 42 -40.78 -25.68 43.46
N VAL A 43 -40.25 -24.46 43.70
CA VAL A 43 -40.60 -23.58 44.85
C VAL A 43 -39.77 -22.26 44.86
N ARG A 44 -40.50 -21.13 44.71
CA ARG A 44 -40.46 -19.78 45.34
C ARG A 44 -39.15 -19.02 45.75
N SER A 45 -39.15 -17.76 45.28
CA SER A 45 -38.94 -16.46 46.00
C SER A 45 -37.51 -16.09 46.43
N LYS A 46 -37.02 -14.84 46.39
CA LYS A 46 -37.61 -13.51 46.64
C LYS A 46 -36.77 -12.39 45.96
N THR A 47 -37.42 -11.28 45.63
CA THR A 47 -36.81 -9.92 45.54
C THR A 47 -36.45 -9.39 46.94
N PRO A 48 -35.61 -8.32 47.02
CA PRO A 48 -36.19 -7.02 47.36
C PRO A 48 -35.55 -5.83 46.63
N ALA A 49 -36.14 -4.66 46.90
CA ALA A 49 -36.04 -3.40 46.18
C ALA A 49 -35.00 -2.40 46.76
N SER A 50 -34.88 -1.31 45.98
CA SER A 50 -34.81 0.10 46.38
C SER A 50 -33.50 0.75 46.85
N TYR A 51 -33.19 1.81 46.10
CA TYR A 51 -32.35 2.99 46.36
C TYR A 51 -32.54 3.65 47.73
N THR A 52 -31.45 4.16 48.30
CA THR A 52 -31.38 5.49 48.95
C THR A 52 -29.95 6.06 48.90
N SER A 53 -29.89 7.38 48.70
CA SER A 53 -28.76 8.30 48.62
C SER A 53 -27.98 8.51 49.94
N ASN A 54 -26.70 8.89 49.86
CA ASN A 54 -26.11 9.95 50.70
C ASN A 54 -24.79 10.50 50.15
N MET A 55 -24.66 11.83 50.18
CA MET A 55 -23.49 12.65 49.87
C MET A 55 -22.48 12.70 51.04
N ALA A 56 -21.18 12.79 50.74
CA ALA A 56 -20.27 13.91 51.11
C ALA A 56 -18.79 13.47 51.32
N SER A 57 -17.95 13.96 50.39
CA SER A 57 -16.58 14.51 50.48
C SER A 57 -15.49 13.88 51.39
N TRP A 58 -14.29 13.61 50.83
CA TRP A 58 -13.13 14.54 50.83
C TRP A 58 -11.83 13.91 50.27
N ILE A 59 -11.01 14.79 49.68
CA ILE A 59 -9.54 14.76 49.47
C ILE A 59 -8.98 14.30 48.11
N ALA A 60 -8.13 15.20 47.60
CA ALA A 60 -7.44 15.26 46.34
C ALA A 60 -6.33 14.21 46.18
N LEU A 61 -6.10 13.82 44.92
CA LEU A 61 -4.80 13.37 44.44
C LEU A 61 -4.65 13.74 42.96
N LEU A 62 -3.77 14.70 42.73
CA LEU A 62 -3.10 14.97 41.46
C LEU A 62 -2.31 13.71 41.07
N LEU A 63 -2.70 13.03 40.00
CA LEU A 63 -1.86 12.01 39.35
C LEU A 63 -1.99 12.14 37.84
N PHE A 64 -0.81 12.12 37.21
CA PHE A 64 -0.53 12.15 35.79
C PHE A 64 -1.49 11.26 34.98
N GLY A 65 -2.21 11.86 34.04
CA GLY A 65 -2.94 11.13 33.01
C GLY A 65 -1.97 10.65 31.94
N LEU A 66 -1.47 9.42 32.08
CA LEU A 66 -1.02 8.62 30.96
C LEU A 66 -2.24 8.42 30.05
N GLY A 67 -2.20 9.02 28.85
CA GLY A 67 -3.21 8.82 27.82
C GLY A 67 -3.16 7.38 27.33
N SER A 68 -3.91 6.48 27.97
CA SER A 68 -4.18 5.16 27.42
C SER A 68 -5.24 5.34 26.33
N ALA A 69 -4.81 5.39 25.07
CA ALA A 69 -5.72 5.29 23.95
C ALA A 69 -6.37 3.90 23.98
N THR A 70 -7.60 3.82 24.51
CA THR A 70 -8.37 2.57 24.51
C THR A 70 -9.23 2.55 23.25
N ALA A 71 -8.74 1.87 22.21
CA ALA A 71 -9.55 1.55 21.04
C ALA A 71 -10.56 0.45 21.41
N GLN A 72 -11.81 0.85 21.70
CA GLN A 72 -12.86 -0.10 22.08
C GLN A 72 -13.65 -0.55 20.84
N GLN A 73 -13.50 -1.82 20.45
CA GLN A 73 -14.37 -2.43 19.43
C GLN A 73 -15.70 -2.84 20.09
N TYR A 74 -16.79 -2.13 19.79
CA TYR A 74 -18.12 -2.44 20.31
C TYR A 74 -18.82 -3.50 19.45
N TYR A 75 -19.10 -4.68 20.03
CA TYR A 75 -20.04 -5.65 19.45
C TYR A 75 -21.45 -5.37 19.99
N ILE A 76 -22.36 -4.96 19.10
CA ILE A 76 -23.77 -4.72 19.44
C ILE A 76 -24.58 -5.95 19.02
N PRO A 77 -25.04 -6.81 19.94
CA PRO A 77 -25.95 -7.90 19.59
C PRO A 77 -27.30 -7.33 19.15
N VAL A 78 -27.72 -7.65 17.91
CA VAL A 78 -28.99 -7.17 17.34
C VAL A 78 -29.96 -8.35 17.20
N THR A 79 -31.16 -8.23 17.77
CA THR A 79 -32.28 -9.16 17.55
C THR A 79 -33.40 -8.43 16.82
N GLY A 80 -33.91 -9.01 15.72
CA GLY A 80 -35.00 -8.42 14.91
C GLY A 80 -34.58 -8.09 13.47
N THR A 81 -35.54 -7.56 12.69
CA THR A 81 -35.28 -7.11 11.31
C THR A 81 -34.41 -5.86 11.31
N SER A 82 -33.49 -5.75 10.35
CA SER A 82 -32.70 -4.53 10.14
C SER A 82 -33.63 -3.33 9.99
N ALA A 83 -33.49 -2.34 10.88
CA ALA A 83 -34.13 -1.06 10.67
C ALA A 83 -33.71 -0.52 9.29
N ARG A 84 -34.65 0.08 8.56
CA ARG A 84 -34.37 0.79 7.30
C ARG A 84 -34.40 2.29 7.62
N PRO A 85 -33.38 2.85 8.29
CA PRO A 85 -33.38 4.26 8.71
C PRO A 85 -33.52 5.24 7.54
N GLN A 86 -33.12 4.82 6.33
CA GLN A 86 -33.34 5.54 5.07
C GLN A 86 -34.81 5.59 4.61
N CYS A 87 -35.68 4.78 5.21
CA CYS A 87 -37.11 4.80 4.95
C CYS A 87 -37.82 5.61 6.04
N GLN A 88 -37.87 6.94 5.89
CA GLN A 88 -38.78 7.80 6.67
C GLN A 88 -40.25 7.70 6.19
N ALA A 89 -40.68 6.51 5.77
CA ALA A 89 -42.07 6.29 5.44
C ALA A 89 -42.85 6.16 6.75
N THR A 90 -43.75 7.12 7.00
CA THR A 90 -44.76 7.02 8.06
C THR A 90 -45.48 5.66 7.91
N PRO A 91 -45.78 4.91 8.99
CA PRO A 91 -46.35 3.57 8.91
C PRO A 91 -47.83 3.55 8.46
N SER A 92 -48.23 4.43 7.56
CA SER A 92 -49.35 4.19 6.66
C SER A 92 -48.79 3.40 5.48
N TYR A 93 -49.05 2.09 5.44
CA TYR A 93 -48.84 1.32 4.22
C TYR A 93 -49.69 1.94 3.11
N SER A 94 -49.09 2.80 2.30
CA SER A 94 -49.73 3.34 1.10
C SER A 94 -50.07 2.15 0.21
N GLN A 95 -51.36 1.95 -0.04
CA GLN A 95 -51.79 1.00 -1.05
C GLN A 95 -51.32 1.54 -2.42
N PRO A 96 -50.71 0.70 -3.27
CA PRO A 96 -50.26 1.16 -4.59
C PRO A 96 -51.45 1.65 -5.40
N THR A 97 -51.41 2.90 -5.84
CA THR A 97 -52.33 3.42 -6.86
C THR A 97 -51.80 3.07 -8.24
N TYR A 98 -52.52 2.21 -8.96
CA TYR A 98 -52.20 1.85 -10.34
C TYR A 98 -52.77 2.90 -11.29
N SER A 99 -51.90 3.57 -12.05
CA SER A 99 -52.31 4.48 -13.12
C SER A 99 -52.99 3.69 -14.25
N PRO A 100 -53.99 4.24 -14.95
CA PRO A 100 -54.43 3.68 -16.23
C PRO A 100 -53.23 3.58 -17.19
N TYR A 101 -53.26 2.54 -18.04
CA TYR A 101 -52.21 2.23 -19.00
C TYR A 101 -51.76 3.47 -19.79
N SER A 102 -50.48 3.81 -19.72
CA SER A 102 -49.84 4.83 -20.54
C SER A 102 -49.16 4.18 -21.74
N ALA A 103 -48.99 4.94 -22.83
CA ALA A 103 -48.12 4.52 -23.92
C ALA A 103 -46.69 4.31 -23.38
N PHE A 104 -46.09 3.18 -23.70
CA PHE A 104 -44.70 2.90 -23.35
C PHE A 104 -43.76 3.69 -24.28
N ALA A 105 -42.75 4.33 -23.69
CA ALA A 105 -41.65 4.94 -24.42
C ALA A 105 -40.34 4.57 -23.73
N TYR A 106 -39.32 4.21 -24.52
CA TYR A 106 -37.96 4.09 -24.01
C TYR A 106 -37.44 5.50 -23.66
N SER A 107 -36.98 5.69 -22.43
CA SER A 107 -36.22 6.87 -22.02
C SER A 107 -34.73 6.54 -22.06
N MET A 108 -33.89 7.49 -22.50
CA MET A 108 -32.44 7.36 -22.32
C MET A 108 -32.14 7.37 -20.82
N THR A 109 -31.63 6.25 -20.31
CA THR A 109 -31.31 6.07 -18.88
C THR A 109 -29.90 6.51 -18.53
N GLU A 110 -29.07 6.78 -19.53
CA GLU A 110 -27.66 7.11 -19.36
C GLU A 110 -27.43 8.62 -19.40
N THR A 111 -26.65 9.12 -18.43
CA THR A 111 -26.09 10.47 -18.47
C THR A 111 -24.60 10.34 -18.81
N VAL A 112 -24.19 10.89 -19.95
CA VAL A 112 -22.77 10.88 -20.35
C VAL A 112 -22.00 11.89 -19.51
N ARG A 113 -21.15 11.39 -18.62
CA ARG A 113 -20.15 12.15 -17.86
C ARG A 113 -18.76 11.75 -18.34
N THR A 114 -17.81 12.66 -18.35
CA THR A 114 -16.41 12.38 -18.72
C THR A 114 -15.44 12.78 -17.63
N ALA A 115 -14.35 12.03 -17.47
CA ALA A 115 -13.23 12.45 -16.62
C ALA A 115 -12.69 13.81 -17.11
N THR A 116 -12.20 14.62 -16.17
CA THR A 116 -11.71 15.98 -16.46
C THR A 116 -10.20 16.02 -16.30
N SER A 117 -9.50 16.44 -17.35
CA SER A 117 -8.04 16.51 -17.33
C SER A 117 -7.52 17.62 -16.42
N VAL A 118 -6.38 17.36 -15.75
CA VAL A 118 -5.65 18.39 -15.01
C VAL A 118 -5.17 19.49 -15.95
N GLN A 119 -5.06 20.71 -15.42
CA GLN A 119 -4.54 21.86 -16.16
C GLN A 119 -3.20 22.31 -15.59
N PRO A 120 -2.25 22.77 -16.43
CA PRO A 120 -0.99 23.35 -15.97
C PRO A 120 -1.23 24.49 -14.98
N GLY A 121 -0.53 24.41 -13.84
CA GLY A 121 -0.51 25.46 -12.82
C GLY A 121 0.73 26.36 -12.94
N PRO A 122 0.87 27.35 -12.04
CA PRO A 122 2.11 28.12 -11.96
C PRO A 122 3.28 27.20 -11.61
N THR A 123 4.45 27.47 -12.19
CA THR A 123 5.70 26.80 -11.82
C THR A 123 6.08 27.20 -10.39
N ILE A 124 6.26 26.21 -9.52
CA ILE A 124 6.73 26.39 -8.14
C ILE A 124 8.09 25.71 -8.05
N THR A 125 9.03 26.37 -7.40
CA THR A 125 10.39 25.86 -7.18
C THR A 125 10.59 25.52 -5.71
N TYR A 126 11.15 24.35 -5.41
CA TYR A 126 11.30 23.85 -4.04
C TYR A 126 12.74 23.90 -3.52
N ALA A 127 13.72 24.17 -4.38
CA ALA A 127 15.13 24.34 -4.03
C ALA A 127 15.82 25.24 -5.06
N PRO A 128 17.03 25.77 -4.79
CA PRO A 128 17.80 26.48 -5.80
C PRO A 128 17.99 25.65 -7.08
N PRO A 129 18.11 26.29 -8.26
CA PRO A 129 18.25 25.56 -9.53
C PRO A 129 19.43 24.58 -9.50
N ALA A 130 19.26 23.41 -10.12
CA ALA A 130 20.26 22.33 -10.08
C ALA A 130 21.69 22.78 -10.42
N ALA A 131 21.85 23.67 -11.41
CA ALA A 131 23.14 24.22 -11.80
C ALA A 131 23.89 24.91 -10.64
N SER A 132 23.16 25.56 -9.72
CA SER A 132 23.72 26.25 -8.55
C SER A 132 24.12 25.31 -7.42
N LEU A 133 23.58 24.09 -7.38
CA LEU A 133 23.82 23.12 -6.31
C LEU A 133 25.01 22.19 -6.62
N THR A 134 25.57 22.24 -7.83
CA THR A 134 26.67 21.36 -8.27
C THR A 134 27.91 21.39 -7.36
N SER A 135 28.18 22.49 -6.67
CA SER A 135 29.29 22.59 -5.71
C SER A 135 29.07 21.81 -4.40
N LEU A 136 27.84 21.34 -4.13
CA LEU A 136 27.54 20.49 -2.98
C LEU A 136 27.98 19.04 -3.19
N LEU A 137 28.29 18.68 -4.43
CA LEU A 137 28.75 17.34 -4.79
C LEU A 137 30.28 17.33 -4.88
N SER A 138 30.87 16.18 -4.55
CA SER A 138 32.25 15.91 -4.94
C SER A 138 32.36 15.91 -6.48
N SER A 139 33.57 16.09 -7.01
CA SER A 139 33.79 16.13 -8.46
C SER A 139 33.19 14.89 -9.14
N LEU A 140 32.06 15.06 -9.82
CA LEU A 140 31.40 13.98 -10.55
C LEU A 140 32.10 13.74 -11.88
N SER A 141 32.25 12.47 -12.22
CA SER A 141 32.54 12.05 -13.60
C SER A 141 31.25 11.51 -14.22
N PHE A 142 30.98 11.90 -15.46
CA PHE A 142 29.80 11.47 -16.20
C PHE A 142 30.19 10.54 -17.34
N THR A 143 29.28 9.67 -17.70
CA THR A 143 29.47 8.67 -18.74
C THR A 143 28.12 8.29 -19.33
N THR A 144 28.18 7.71 -20.53
CA THR A 144 27.04 7.24 -21.31
C THR A 144 27.39 5.85 -21.81
N TRP A 145 26.43 4.94 -21.81
CA TRP A 145 26.65 3.57 -22.23
C TRP A 145 25.55 3.11 -23.17
N GLY A 146 25.91 2.19 -24.06
CA GLY A 146 24.91 1.44 -24.81
C GLY A 146 24.27 0.36 -23.95
N LYS A 147 23.56 -0.55 -24.61
CA LYS A 147 23.07 -1.78 -24.00
C LYS A 147 24.23 -2.67 -23.58
N TRP A 148 24.20 -3.20 -22.35
CA TRP A 148 25.27 -4.08 -21.86
C TRP A 148 25.02 -5.56 -22.15
N ASP A 149 23.79 -5.97 -22.47
CA ASP A 149 23.46 -7.36 -22.81
C ASP A 149 24.01 -7.71 -24.21
N PRO A 150 25.09 -8.51 -24.32
CA PRO A 150 25.70 -8.84 -25.59
C PRO A 150 24.91 -9.87 -26.41
N ASN A 151 23.93 -10.54 -25.79
CA ASN A 151 23.10 -11.56 -26.43
C ASN A 151 21.75 -11.00 -26.92
N ALA A 152 21.47 -9.73 -26.64
CA ALA A 152 20.26 -9.08 -27.12
C ALA A 152 20.24 -9.06 -28.65
N THR A 153 19.10 -9.48 -29.23
CA THR A 153 18.87 -9.43 -30.66
C THR A 153 17.92 -8.29 -31.01
N ALA A 154 17.92 -7.83 -32.26
CA ALA A 154 17.06 -6.74 -32.72
C ALA A 154 15.60 -7.17 -32.99
N SER A 155 15.26 -8.42 -32.75
CA SER A 155 13.92 -8.98 -32.98
C SER A 155 13.61 -9.96 -31.88
N ALA A 156 12.48 -9.77 -31.21
CA ALA A 156 12.03 -10.68 -30.17
C ALA A 156 11.97 -12.13 -30.70
N THR A 157 12.65 -13.03 -30.00
CA THR A 157 12.63 -14.47 -30.29
C THR A 157 11.58 -15.21 -29.48
N ASP A 158 10.97 -14.53 -28.52
CA ASP A 158 10.05 -15.01 -27.51
C ASP A 158 8.68 -14.34 -27.62
N THR A 159 8.21 -14.07 -28.86
CA THR A 159 6.94 -13.38 -29.12
C THR A 159 5.71 -14.06 -28.51
N ASP A 160 5.82 -15.36 -28.21
CA ASP A 160 4.77 -16.14 -27.54
C ASP A 160 4.83 -16.03 -26.00
N ASN A 161 5.91 -15.48 -25.44
CA ASN A 161 6.02 -15.11 -24.04
C ASN A 161 5.61 -13.63 -23.90
N PRO A 162 4.39 -13.32 -23.44
CA PRO A 162 3.95 -11.93 -23.22
C PRO A 162 4.76 -11.21 -22.13
N TYR A 163 5.63 -11.95 -21.45
CA TYR A 163 6.48 -11.48 -20.40
C TYR A 163 7.96 -11.61 -20.81
N GLY A 164 8.28 -11.36 -22.08
CA GLY A 164 9.60 -11.67 -22.65
C GLY A 164 10.85 -11.15 -21.92
N ASP A 165 12.02 -11.61 -22.36
CA ASP A 165 13.32 -11.23 -21.82
C ASP A 165 13.86 -9.92 -22.45
N ALA A 166 15.14 -9.60 -22.23
CA ALA A 166 15.77 -8.39 -22.73
C ALA A 166 15.74 -8.26 -24.28
N ALA A 167 15.50 -9.34 -25.03
CA ALA A 167 15.30 -9.29 -26.48
C ALA A 167 13.96 -8.63 -26.85
N TRP A 168 12.92 -8.78 -26.02
CA TRP A 168 11.65 -8.10 -26.21
C TRP A 168 11.77 -6.60 -25.96
N THR A 169 12.39 -6.20 -24.84
CA THR A 169 12.73 -4.81 -24.55
C THR A 169 13.56 -4.17 -25.67
N ALA A 170 14.44 -4.95 -26.33
CA ALA A 170 15.26 -4.46 -27.45
C ALA A 170 14.45 -3.95 -28.66
N LEU A 171 13.16 -4.29 -28.75
CA LEU A 171 12.29 -3.75 -29.77
C LEU A 171 12.15 -2.22 -29.61
N TRP A 172 12.16 -1.72 -28.37
CA TRP A 172 12.05 -0.30 -28.07
C TRP A 172 13.44 0.28 -27.82
N ASN A 173 13.79 1.30 -28.58
CA ASN A 173 15.08 1.98 -28.48
C ASN A 173 14.96 3.49 -28.24
N THR A 174 13.73 4.01 -28.16
CA THR A 174 13.44 5.42 -28.01
C THR A 174 12.14 5.61 -27.24
N THR A 175 12.03 6.73 -26.52
CA THR A 175 10.80 7.14 -25.84
C THR A 175 9.66 7.32 -26.85
N VAL A 176 8.52 6.72 -26.56
CA VAL A 176 7.31 6.82 -27.37
C VAL A 176 6.75 8.24 -27.31
N SER A 177 6.43 8.80 -28.48
CA SER A 177 5.73 10.08 -28.54
C SER A 177 4.29 9.92 -28.05
N PRO A 178 3.83 10.73 -27.08
CA PRO A 178 2.49 10.60 -26.53
C PRO A 178 1.44 10.99 -27.57
N THR A 179 0.31 10.28 -27.54
CA THR A 179 -0.88 10.59 -28.33
C THR A 179 -2.02 11.06 -27.42
N PRO A 180 -2.81 12.08 -27.83
CA PRO A 180 -3.93 12.56 -27.04
C PRO A 180 -4.99 11.48 -26.79
N ILE A 181 -5.58 11.46 -25.60
CA ILE A 181 -6.61 10.48 -25.24
C ILE A 181 -7.97 10.90 -25.85
N PRO A 182 -8.64 10.04 -26.63
CA PRO A 182 -9.96 10.32 -27.15
C PRO A 182 -10.98 10.55 -26.02
N THR A 183 -11.86 11.54 -26.16
CA THR A 183 -12.92 11.81 -25.19
C THR A 183 -13.87 10.63 -24.99
N THR A 184 -13.99 9.75 -26.00
CA THR A 184 -14.75 8.49 -25.91
C THR A 184 -14.13 7.49 -24.94
N GLU A 185 -12.83 7.54 -24.69
CA GLU A 185 -12.16 6.72 -23.66
C GLU A 185 -12.34 7.29 -22.24
N LEU A 186 -12.81 8.53 -22.11
CA LEU A 186 -12.98 9.21 -20.83
C LEU A 186 -14.42 9.16 -20.31
N VAL A 187 -15.34 8.48 -21.02
CA VAL A 187 -16.73 8.32 -20.60
C VAL A 187 -16.80 7.44 -19.35
N LEU A 188 -17.42 7.95 -18.29
CA LEU A 188 -17.58 7.21 -17.04
C LEU A 188 -18.48 5.98 -17.26
N PRO A 189 -18.14 4.83 -16.65
CA PRO A 189 -19.02 3.67 -16.65
C PRO A 189 -20.30 3.96 -15.82
N PRO A 190 -21.34 3.12 -15.97
CA PRO A 190 -22.52 3.22 -15.12
C PRO A 190 -22.15 3.22 -13.63
N PRO A 191 -22.83 4.06 -12.81
CA PRO A 191 -22.59 4.09 -11.38
C PRO A 191 -23.09 2.80 -10.72
N ASP A 192 -22.46 2.45 -9.59
CA ASP A 192 -22.88 1.31 -8.80
C ASP A 192 -24.20 1.58 -8.10
N TYR A 193 -24.99 0.53 -7.91
CA TYR A 193 -26.25 0.64 -7.17
C TYR A 193 -26.02 1.02 -5.70
N PHE A 194 -24.94 0.52 -5.11
CA PHE A 194 -24.51 0.86 -3.75
C PHE A 194 -23.31 1.79 -3.83
N GLY A 195 -23.34 2.88 -3.05
CA GLY A 195 -22.25 3.82 -2.97
C GLY A 195 -22.09 4.41 -1.57
N PRO A 196 -21.03 5.19 -1.35
CA PRO A 196 -20.80 5.91 -0.10
C PRO A 196 -22.00 6.78 0.29
N THR A 197 -22.38 6.73 1.56
CA THR A 197 -23.56 7.45 2.09
C THR A 197 -23.19 8.64 2.97
N ASP A 198 -21.91 8.84 3.24
CA ASP A 198 -21.42 10.03 3.96
C ASP A 198 -21.42 11.28 3.06
N CYS A 199 -21.30 12.45 3.68
CA CYS A 199 -21.39 13.75 3.03
C CYS A 199 -20.17 14.63 3.34
N TYR A 200 -19.03 14.01 3.62
CA TYR A 200 -17.80 14.70 3.98
C TYR A 200 -16.99 15.09 2.74
N TYR A 201 -16.12 16.09 2.91
CA TYR A 201 -15.23 16.59 1.87
C TYR A 201 -13.79 16.53 2.34
N PHE A 202 -12.86 16.15 1.48
CA PHE A 202 -11.44 16.28 1.72
C PHE A 202 -11.05 17.75 1.89
N PRO A 203 -10.14 18.05 2.83
CA PRO A 203 -9.50 19.37 2.92
C PRO A 203 -8.98 19.83 1.55
N ALA A 204 -8.96 21.15 1.32
CA ALA A 204 -8.53 21.71 0.03
C ALA A 204 -7.08 21.37 -0.32
N ASP A 205 -6.25 21.10 0.68
CA ASP A 205 -4.85 20.70 0.57
C ASP A 205 -4.62 19.19 0.69
N PHE A 206 -5.67 18.36 0.66
CA PHE A 206 -5.53 16.91 0.62
C PHE A 206 -4.92 16.48 -0.72
N GLN A 207 -3.83 15.72 -0.67
CA GLN A 207 -3.13 15.28 -1.88
C GLN A 207 -3.59 13.91 -2.31
N PHE A 208 -4.15 13.84 -3.51
CA PHE A 208 -4.53 12.57 -4.12
C PHE A 208 -3.72 12.29 -5.39
N GLY A 209 -3.19 11.08 -5.46
CA GLY A 209 -2.37 10.64 -6.57
C GLY A 209 -2.42 9.15 -6.83
N VAL A 210 -1.55 8.72 -7.73
CA VAL A 210 -1.29 7.32 -8.03
C VAL A 210 0.19 7.03 -7.84
N ALA A 211 0.52 5.77 -7.57
CA ALA A 211 1.89 5.32 -7.33
C ALA A 211 2.33 4.23 -8.32
N GLY A 212 3.64 4.19 -8.56
CA GLY A 212 4.36 3.09 -9.20
C GLY A 212 5.83 3.08 -8.75
N SER A 213 6.56 2.03 -9.11
CA SER A 213 7.98 1.88 -8.75
C SER A 213 8.80 1.44 -9.97
N ALA A 214 10.02 1.95 -10.07
CA ALA A 214 10.91 1.78 -11.22
C ALA A 214 11.05 0.31 -11.62
N ALA A 215 11.44 -0.55 -10.69
CA ALA A 215 11.64 -1.98 -10.95
C ALA A 215 10.37 -2.72 -11.37
N GLN A 216 9.17 -2.25 -10.99
CA GLN A 216 7.92 -2.93 -11.29
C GLN A 216 7.26 -2.44 -12.58
N ILE A 217 7.62 -1.25 -13.09
CA ILE A 217 6.97 -0.63 -14.26
C ILE A 217 7.90 -0.31 -15.42
N GLU A 218 9.20 -0.03 -15.19
CA GLU A 218 10.06 0.58 -16.22
C GLU A 218 10.45 -0.39 -17.32
N GLY A 219 10.93 -1.59 -16.97
CA GLY A 219 11.68 -2.44 -17.87
C GLY A 219 13.04 -1.84 -18.23
N ALA A 220 13.48 -1.99 -19.50
CA ALA A 220 14.74 -1.42 -19.98
C ALA A 220 15.95 -1.77 -19.09
N THR A 221 16.03 -3.03 -18.63
CA THR A 221 16.93 -3.40 -17.51
C THR A 221 18.40 -3.45 -17.88
N ALA A 222 18.71 -3.54 -19.18
CA ALA A 222 20.07 -3.53 -19.70
C ALA A 222 20.41 -2.30 -20.56
N ASP A 223 19.47 -1.38 -20.71
CA ASP A 223 19.56 -0.27 -21.63
C ASP A 223 20.19 0.96 -20.96
N GLU A 224 20.87 1.76 -21.78
CA GLU A 224 21.47 3.05 -21.42
C GLU A 224 22.32 3.03 -20.14
N GLY A 225 23.06 1.94 -19.91
CA GLY A 225 23.99 1.84 -18.79
C GLY A 225 23.42 1.48 -17.42
N LYS A 226 22.13 1.10 -17.31
CA LYS A 226 21.58 0.52 -16.07
C LYS A 226 22.33 -0.78 -15.72
N SER A 227 22.88 -0.86 -14.52
CA SER A 227 23.43 -2.13 -14.00
C SER A 227 22.36 -2.97 -13.30
N PRO A 228 22.60 -4.28 -13.09
CA PRO A 228 21.68 -5.12 -12.32
C PRO A 228 21.47 -4.61 -10.89
N SER A 229 20.23 -4.72 -10.43
CA SER A 229 19.78 -4.49 -9.06
C SER A 229 19.38 -5.81 -8.40
N LEU A 230 19.04 -5.77 -7.11
CA LEU A 230 18.45 -6.88 -6.37
C LEU A 230 17.22 -7.44 -7.11
N MET A 231 16.37 -6.58 -7.68
CA MET A 231 15.15 -7.00 -8.39
C MET A 231 15.45 -7.80 -9.66
N ASP A 232 16.57 -7.49 -10.33
CA ASP A 232 17.00 -8.19 -11.56
C ASP A 232 17.63 -9.58 -11.26
N ILE A 233 17.86 -9.92 -9.98
CA ILE A 233 18.46 -11.19 -9.55
C ILE A 233 17.68 -11.92 -8.46
N LEU A 234 16.54 -11.37 -8.04
CA LEU A 234 15.72 -11.86 -6.93
C LEU A 234 15.15 -13.25 -7.24
N ILE A 235 14.65 -13.42 -8.48
CA ILE A 235 14.03 -14.65 -8.95
C ILE A 235 15.09 -15.56 -9.59
N GLN A 236 15.45 -16.63 -8.88
CA GLN A 236 16.42 -17.62 -9.40
C GLN A 236 15.80 -19.00 -9.63
N ASP A 237 14.53 -19.19 -9.31
CA ASP A 237 13.76 -20.41 -9.61
C ASP A 237 13.21 -20.39 -11.04
N ASP A 238 12.32 -21.33 -11.35
CA ASP A 238 11.71 -21.50 -12.67
C ASP A 238 10.55 -20.53 -12.94
N ARG A 239 10.25 -19.61 -11.99
CA ARG A 239 9.28 -18.56 -12.26
C ARG A 239 9.78 -17.65 -13.39
N PRO A 240 8.86 -17.04 -14.12
CA PRO A 240 9.23 -16.14 -15.19
C PRO A 240 10.09 -14.96 -14.69
N LYS A 241 11.19 -14.65 -15.40
CA LYS A 241 12.26 -13.71 -14.99
C LYS A 241 12.15 -12.41 -15.77
N ASP A 242 10.91 -11.98 -15.91
CA ASP A 242 10.44 -11.21 -17.04
C ASP A 242 10.53 -9.73 -16.75
N TYR A 243 11.69 -9.16 -17.10
CA TYR A 243 12.05 -7.80 -16.73
C TYR A 243 11.52 -6.73 -17.70
N VAL A 244 10.66 -7.09 -18.66
CA VAL A 244 9.97 -6.16 -19.56
C VAL A 244 8.97 -5.29 -18.78
N THR A 245 8.28 -5.88 -17.81
CA THR A 245 7.25 -5.22 -16.98
C THR A 245 6.16 -4.55 -17.84
N ASN A 246 6.04 -3.22 -17.77
CA ASN A 246 5.13 -2.41 -18.57
C ASN A 246 5.87 -1.52 -19.59
N GLU A 247 7.18 -1.68 -19.76
CA GLU A 247 8.01 -0.83 -20.62
C GLU A 247 7.80 0.68 -20.38
N ASN A 248 7.48 1.07 -19.15
CA ASN A 248 7.21 2.47 -18.82
C ASN A 248 8.45 3.34 -19.05
N TYR A 249 9.66 2.77 -19.08
CA TYR A 249 10.87 3.49 -19.48
C TYR A 249 10.72 4.18 -20.85
N TYR A 250 10.05 3.52 -21.80
CA TYR A 250 9.78 4.08 -23.11
C TYR A 250 8.39 4.72 -23.20
N TYR A 251 7.42 4.25 -22.42
CA TYR A 251 6.01 4.68 -22.50
C TYR A 251 5.61 5.78 -21.49
N TYR A 252 6.50 6.25 -20.62
CA TYR A 252 6.12 7.17 -19.53
C TYR A 252 5.41 8.44 -20.02
N LYS A 253 5.77 8.99 -21.20
CA LYS A 253 5.05 10.16 -21.76
C LYS A 253 3.60 9.82 -22.12
N GLN A 254 3.37 8.66 -22.73
CA GLN A 254 2.00 8.22 -23.01
C GLN A 254 1.23 7.93 -21.73
N GLU A 255 1.89 7.38 -20.71
CA GLU A 255 1.27 7.08 -19.42
C GLU A 255 0.89 8.37 -18.67
N ILE A 256 1.80 9.35 -18.59
CA ILE A 256 1.52 10.66 -17.98
C ILE A 256 0.36 11.36 -18.70
N GLU A 257 0.27 11.29 -20.03
CA GLU A 257 -0.88 11.82 -20.79
C GLU A 257 -2.20 11.16 -20.34
N ARG A 258 -2.20 9.85 -20.10
CA ARG A 258 -3.37 9.09 -19.63
C ARG A 258 -3.78 9.50 -18.22
N LEU A 259 -2.82 9.55 -17.30
CA LEU A 259 -3.06 9.98 -15.91
C LEU A 259 -3.58 11.41 -15.86
N ALA A 260 -2.97 12.31 -16.63
CA ALA A 260 -3.39 13.70 -16.72
C ALA A 260 -4.81 13.83 -17.30
N SER A 261 -5.17 13.00 -18.29
CA SER A 261 -6.51 12.97 -18.88
C SER A 261 -7.60 12.51 -17.90
N MET A 262 -7.24 11.63 -16.97
CA MET A 262 -8.12 11.17 -15.89
C MET A 262 -8.25 12.17 -14.72
N GLY A 263 -7.48 13.25 -14.73
CA GLY A 263 -7.52 14.27 -13.67
C GLY A 263 -6.62 13.96 -12.47
N VAL A 264 -5.68 13.02 -12.59
CA VAL A 264 -4.71 12.72 -11.53
C VAL A 264 -3.78 13.91 -11.33
N LYS A 265 -3.68 14.41 -10.10
CA LYS A 265 -2.84 15.57 -9.78
C LYS A 265 -1.42 15.19 -9.35
N TYR A 266 -1.26 14.12 -8.58
CA TYR A 266 0.04 13.68 -8.06
C TYR A 266 0.45 12.35 -8.67
N TYR A 267 1.69 12.26 -9.16
CA TYR A 267 2.27 11.02 -9.68
C TYR A 267 3.50 10.64 -8.85
N SER A 268 3.36 9.58 -8.07
CA SER A 268 4.43 8.99 -7.27
C SER A 268 5.16 7.93 -8.08
N PHE A 269 6.48 8.09 -8.23
CA PHE A 269 7.36 7.11 -8.87
C PHE A 269 8.68 6.99 -8.11
N SER A 270 9.41 5.90 -8.31
CA SER A 270 10.75 5.74 -7.75
C SER A 270 11.84 5.93 -8.80
N LEU A 271 13.07 6.16 -8.34
CA LEU A 271 14.26 6.17 -9.17
C LEU A 271 14.97 4.83 -9.10
N ALA A 272 15.43 4.30 -10.23
CA ALA A 272 16.32 3.15 -10.27
C ALA A 272 17.76 3.58 -9.92
N TRP A 273 18.22 3.25 -8.71
CA TRP A 273 19.59 3.57 -8.26
C TRP A 273 20.62 3.05 -9.25
N SER A 274 20.51 1.79 -9.67
CA SER A 274 21.44 1.16 -10.61
C SER A 274 21.42 1.77 -12.02
N ARG A 275 20.39 2.57 -12.36
CA ARG A 275 20.33 3.34 -13.62
C ARG A 275 21.13 4.63 -13.52
N ILE A 276 21.11 5.32 -12.38
CA ILE A 276 21.79 6.62 -12.20
C ILE A 276 23.25 6.44 -11.77
N LEU A 277 23.52 5.51 -10.84
CA LEU A 277 24.86 5.24 -10.32
C LEU A 277 25.17 3.74 -10.43
N PRO A 278 25.57 3.26 -11.63
CA PRO A 278 25.64 1.82 -11.92
C PRO A 278 26.64 1.03 -11.06
N PHE A 279 27.66 1.69 -10.53
CA PHE A 279 28.66 1.09 -9.65
C PHE A 279 28.40 1.33 -8.16
N ALA A 280 27.27 1.97 -7.81
CA ALA A 280 26.75 2.29 -6.48
C ALA A 280 27.62 3.17 -5.56
N LEU A 281 28.95 3.03 -5.60
CA LEU A 281 29.86 3.58 -4.61
C LEU A 281 30.24 5.05 -4.89
N PRO A 282 30.58 5.82 -3.85
CA PRO A 282 31.07 7.20 -4.01
C PRO A 282 32.31 7.27 -4.91
N GLY A 283 32.39 8.33 -5.72
CA GLY A 283 33.51 8.56 -6.65
C GLY A 283 33.45 7.73 -7.94
N THR A 284 32.46 6.84 -8.08
CA THR A 284 32.23 6.14 -9.35
C THR A 284 31.51 7.03 -10.37
N PRO A 285 31.63 6.75 -11.68
CA PRO A 285 30.97 7.57 -12.70
C PRO A 285 29.44 7.51 -12.64
N VAL A 286 28.81 8.67 -12.80
CA VAL A 286 27.36 8.84 -12.89
C VAL A 286 26.90 8.61 -14.33
N ASN A 287 25.81 7.87 -14.48
CA ASN A 287 25.18 7.68 -15.78
C ASN A 287 24.41 8.94 -16.20
N ARG A 288 24.87 9.60 -17.26
CA ARG A 288 24.22 10.81 -17.74
C ARG A 288 22.84 10.54 -18.34
N GLN A 289 22.68 9.43 -19.07
CA GLN A 289 21.40 9.05 -19.67
C GLN A 289 20.34 8.75 -18.62
N GLY A 290 20.73 8.05 -17.53
CA GLY A 290 19.84 7.83 -16.39
C GLY A 290 19.35 9.13 -15.75
N LEU A 291 20.23 10.13 -15.59
CA LEU A 291 19.82 11.43 -15.07
C LEU A 291 18.89 12.19 -16.03
N ASP A 292 19.23 12.19 -17.32
CA ASP A 292 18.46 12.90 -18.34
C ASP A 292 17.06 12.26 -18.52
N HIS A 293 16.93 10.93 -18.39
CA HIS A 293 15.64 10.22 -18.41
C HIS A 293 14.68 10.71 -17.33
N TYR A 294 15.11 10.71 -16.06
CA TYR A 294 14.24 11.15 -14.96
C TYR A 294 13.99 12.65 -14.99
N SER A 295 14.93 13.46 -15.51
CA SER A 295 14.65 14.88 -15.76
C SER A 295 13.53 15.07 -16.79
N ASP A 296 13.58 14.39 -17.93
CA ASP A 296 12.54 14.47 -18.98
C ASP A 296 11.19 13.95 -18.47
N LEU A 297 11.19 12.90 -17.63
CA LEU A 297 9.98 12.41 -16.94
C LEU A 297 9.39 13.48 -16.03
N ILE A 298 10.19 14.07 -15.13
CA ILE A 298 9.75 15.12 -14.20
C ILE A 298 9.21 16.33 -14.97
N ASP A 299 9.93 16.77 -16.01
CA ASP A 299 9.52 17.92 -16.81
C ASP A 299 8.19 17.65 -17.52
N PHE A 300 7.99 16.44 -18.04
CA PHE A 300 6.74 16.08 -18.70
C PHE A 300 5.55 15.94 -17.73
N VAL A 301 5.77 15.45 -16.50
CA VAL A 301 4.76 15.47 -15.43
C VAL A 301 4.28 16.91 -15.18
N LEU A 302 5.23 17.84 -15.04
CA LEU A 302 4.92 19.25 -14.81
C LEU A 302 4.26 19.92 -16.03
N GLU A 303 4.70 19.59 -17.25
CA GLU A 303 4.10 20.07 -18.51
C GLU A 303 2.60 19.72 -18.57
N LYS A 304 2.23 18.53 -18.10
CA LYS A 304 0.83 18.09 -18.03
C LYS A 304 0.05 18.61 -16.83
N GLY A 305 0.65 19.49 -16.02
CA GLY A 305 0.02 20.08 -14.85
C GLY A 305 -0.12 19.13 -13.66
N MET A 306 0.58 18.00 -13.69
CA MET A 306 0.69 17.07 -12.57
C MET A 306 1.87 17.47 -11.67
N ILE A 307 1.98 16.81 -10.51
CA ILE A 307 3.01 17.05 -9.50
C ILE A 307 3.80 15.77 -9.27
N PRO A 308 5.14 15.78 -9.44
CA PRO A 308 5.97 14.61 -9.21
C PRO A 308 6.16 14.37 -7.71
N VAL A 309 6.07 13.11 -7.31
CA VAL A 309 6.38 12.63 -5.95
C VAL A 309 7.42 11.51 -6.11
N LEU A 310 8.54 11.60 -5.40
CA LEU A 310 9.72 10.82 -5.75
C LEU A 310 10.21 9.96 -4.58
N THR A 311 10.28 8.65 -4.80
CA THR A 311 10.93 7.70 -3.88
C THR A 311 12.37 7.39 -4.33
N VAL A 312 13.34 7.67 -3.46
CA VAL A 312 14.77 7.56 -3.80
C VAL A 312 15.21 6.11 -3.94
N LEU A 313 14.78 5.22 -3.03
CA LEU A 313 15.01 3.78 -3.11
C LEU A 313 13.72 3.01 -2.88
N HIS A 314 13.36 2.18 -3.85
CA HIS A 314 12.20 1.29 -3.79
C HIS A 314 12.66 -0.15 -4.04
N PHE A 315 13.41 -0.67 -3.06
CA PHE A 315 13.90 -2.05 -2.98
C PHE A 315 14.94 -2.47 -4.03
N ASP A 316 15.14 -1.70 -5.09
CA ASP A 316 16.04 -1.94 -6.21
C ASP A 316 17.50 -1.55 -5.91
N THR A 317 17.99 -2.02 -4.76
CA THR A 317 19.39 -1.87 -4.34
C THR A 317 20.34 -2.43 -5.41
N PRO A 318 21.41 -1.71 -5.83
CA PRO A 318 22.37 -2.22 -6.81
C PRO A 318 22.95 -3.60 -6.43
N ALA A 319 23.08 -4.50 -7.40
CA ALA A 319 23.62 -5.84 -7.17
C ALA A 319 25.08 -5.82 -6.67
N GLN A 320 25.76 -4.69 -6.80
CA GLN A 320 27.11 -4.43 -6.29
C GLN A 320 27.25 -4.75 -4.79
N PHE A 321 26.20 -4.54 -3.98
CA PHE A 321 26.22 -4.88 -2.54
C PHE A 321 26.26 -6.39 -2.27
N PHE A 322 25.98 -7.21 -3.28
CA PHE A 322 26.05 -8.67 -3.26
C PHE A 322 27.18 -9.23 -4.13
N ALA A 323 28.03 -8.39 -4.74
CA ALA A 323 29.01 -8.83 -5.74
C ALA A 323 30.00 -9.88 -5.23
N ALA A 324 30.34 -9.86 -3.93
CA ALA A 324 31.19 -10.87 -3.31
C ALA A 324 30.52 -12.25 -3.21
N ASN A 325 29.18 -12.30 -3.13
CA ASN A 325 28.39 -13.51 -3.06
C ASN A 325 26.93 -13.23 -3.46
N LEU A 326 26.59 -13.45 -4.74
CA LEU A 326 25.24 -13.18 -5.24
C LEU A 326 24.16 -14.05 -4.57
N SER A 327 24.52 -15.23 -4.05
CA SER A 327 23.58 -16.06 -3.29
C SER A 327 23.16 -15.43 -1.96
N ALA A 328 23.91 -14.44 -1.46
CA ALA A 328 23.52 -13.68 -0.27
C ALA A 328 22.24 -12.85 -0.52
N ALA A 329 21.92 -12.49 -1.77
CA ALA A 329 20.65 -11.83 -2.10
C ALA A 329 19.42 -12.66 -1.71
N GLN A 330 19.56 -13.99 -1.62
CA GLN A 330 18.50 -14.92 -1.21
C GLN A 330 18.64 -15.43 0.22
N ALA A 331 19.62 -14.92 0.98
CA ALA A 331 19.78 -15.30 2.37
C ALA A 331 18.51 -14.93 3.15
N LYS A 332 17.98 -15.88 3.93
CA LYS A 332 16.82 -15.64 4.79
C LYS A 332 17.18 -14.53 5.79
N PRO A 333 16.50 -13.38 5.77
CA PRO A 333 16.71 -12.32 6.76
C PRO A 333 16.27 -12.77 8.15
N LEU A 334 16.84 -12.14 9.18
CA LEU A 334 16.43 -12.33 10.56
C LEU A 334 15.04 -11.73 10.81
N ILE A 335 14.80 -10.50 10.34
CA ILE A 335 13.55 -9.77 10.61
C ILE A 335 12.68 -9.53 9.37
N GLY A 336 13.24 -8.92 8.32
CA GLY A 336 12.47 -8.50 7.15
C GLY A 336 11.98 -9.66 6.28
N TYR A 337 11.52 -9.32 5.09
CA TYR A 337 11.04 -10.27 4.09
C TYR A 337 12.12 -10.68 3.08
N SER A 338 12.99 -9.74 2.69
CA SER A 338 14.06 -9.95 1.71
C SER A 338 15.36 -9.31 2.18
N ASN A 339 16.50 -9.79 1.66
CA ASN A 339 17.79 -9.18 1.95
C ASN A 339 18.03 -7.98 1.03
N GLY A 340 17.79 -6.76 1.53
CA GLY A 340 18.04 -5.50 0.80
C GLY A 340 19.51 -5.10 0.66
N GLY A 341 20.44 -5.78 1.34
CA GLY A 341 21.85 -5.41 1.38
C GLY A 341 22.16 -4.24 2.33
N TYR A 342 21.17 -3.80 3.11
CA TYR A 342 21.27 -2.62 4.00
C TYR A 342 22.31 -2.78 5.10
N GLN A 343 22.59 -4.01 5.53
CA GLN A 343 23.64 -4.35 6.51
C GLN A 343 25.07 -4.19 5.98
N ASN A 344 25.27 -3.94 4.68
CA ASN A 344 26.60 -3.77 4.12
C ASN A 344 27.27 -2.50 4.68
N GLU A 345 28.53 -2.59 5.10
CA GLU A 345 29.28 -1.49 5.73
C GLU A 345 29.41 -0.24 4.84
N THR A 346 29.32 -0.39 3.52
CA THR A 346 29.40 0.72 2.56
C THR A 346 28.03 1.28 2.16
N PHE A 347 26.93 0.68 2.63
CA PHE A 347 25.57 1.02 2.20
C PHE A 347 25.22 2.48 2.47
N VAL A 348 25.45 2.96 3.70
CA VAL A 348 25.10 4.32 4.11
C VAL A 348 25.79 5.36 3.23
N ASP A 349 27.11 5.30 3.08
CA ASP A 349 27.88 6.26 2.29
C ASP A 349 27.47 6.23 0.81
N ALA A 350 27.25 5.03 0.26
CA ALA A 350 26.84 4.85 -1.13
C ALA A 350 25.42 5.39 -1.39
N TYR A 351 24.47 5.07 -0.52
CA TYR A 351 23.09 5.54 -0.62
C TYR A 351 23.02 7.06 -0.43
N VAL A 352 23.70 7.62 0.56
CA VAL A 352 23.72 9.07 0.80
C VAL A 352 24.37 9.79 -0.37
N ASN A 353 25.46 9.27 -0.95
CA ASN A 353 26.05 9.83 -2.16
C ASN A 353 25.07 9.82 -3.34
N TYR A 354 24.37 8.71 -3.56
CA TYR A 354 23.34 8.59 -4.59
C TYR A 354 22.19 9.59 -4.37
N ALA A 355 21.64 9.66 -3.16
CA ALA A 355 20.59 10.59 -2.78
C ALA A 355 21.02 12.05 -2.98
N LYS A 356 22.26 12.40 -2.60
CA LYS A 356 22.84 13.72 -2.85
C LYS A 356 22.86 14.08 -4.32
N ILE A 357 23.32 13.17 -5.18
CA ILE A 357 23.34 13.37 -6.64
C ILE A 357 21.93 13.65 -7.14
N VAL A 358 20.96 12.77 -6.87
CA VAL A 358 19.60 12.92 -7.43
C VAL A 358 18.86 14.15 -6.89
N MET A 359 18.98 14.45 -5.59
CA MET A 359 18.33 15.63 -5.02
C MET A 359 18.94 16.93 -5.56
N THR A 360 20.26 16.99 -5.76
CA THR A 360 20.91 18.16 -6.39
C THR A 360 20.40 18.39 -7.82
N HIS A 361 20.03 17.33 -8.53
CA HIS A 361 19.52 17.41 -9.90
C HIS A 361 18.02 17.72 -10.02
N TYR A 362 17.21 17.37 -9.03
CA TYR A 362 15.74 17.41 -9.15
C TYR A 362 14.99 18.16 -8.05
N ALA A 363 15.64 18.55 -6.94
CA ALA A 363 14.99 19.21 -5.80
C ALA A 363 14.37 20.56 -6.13
N ASP A 364 14.79 21.20 -7.22
CA ASP A 364 14.18 22.44 -7.70
C ASP A 364 12.73 22.23 -8.14
N ARG A 365 12.40 21.03 -8.66
CA ARG A 365 11.10 20.70 -9.26
C ARG A 365 10.24 19.75 -8.43
N VAL A 366 10.85 18.97 -7.55
CA VAL A 366 10.16 17.91 -6.79
C VAL A 366 9.75 18.39 -5.39
N PRO A 367 8.44 18.48 -5.09
CA PRO A 367 7.94 18.91 -3.78
C PRO A 367 7.94 17.85 -2.70
N ILE A 368 7.89 16.57 -3.03
CA ILE A 368 7.67 15.49 -2.06
C ILE A 368 8.67 14.37 -2.32
N TRP A 369 9.44 14.04 -1.29
CA TRP A 369 10.51 13.06 -1.31
C TRP A 369 10.24 11.95 -0.30
N PHE A 370 10.43 10.71 -0.73
CA PHE A 370 10.51 9.54 0.14
C PHE A 370 11.92 8.96 0.06
N THR A 371 12.64 8.86 1.17
CA THR A 371 14.00 8.32 1.12
C THR A 371 13.97 6.81 0.88
N PHE A 372 13.09 6.09 1.58
CA PHE A 372 12.91 4.64 1.44
C PHE A 372 11.43 4.30 1.26
N ASN A 373 11.17 3.30 0.42
CA ASN A 373 9.95 2.51 0.46
C ASN A 373 10.11 1.38 1.47
N GLU A 374 9.13 1.21 2.36
CA GLU A 374 8.93 0.08 3.29
C GLU A 374 10.24 -0.57 3.80
N PRO A 375 11.15 0.20 4.43
CA PRO A 375 12.51 -0.28 4.70
C PRO A 375 12.58 -1.50 5.62
N PHE A 376 11.54 -1.72 6.44
CA PHE A 376 11.47 -2.89 7.31
C PHE A 376 11.49 -4.19 6.50
N ILE A 377 10.77 -4.28 5.38
CA ILE A 377 10.65 -5.54 4.64
C ILE A 377 11.95 -5.94 3.92
N TYR A 378 12.88 -5.01 3.70
CA TYR A 378 14.21 -5.29 3.12
C TYR A 378 15.35 -5.24 4.13
N SER A 379 15.04 -5.04 5.41
CA SER A 379 16.03 -5.06 6.49
C SER A 379 16.41 -6.50 6.86
N PHE A 380 17.69 -6.83 6.71
CA PHE A 380 18.18 -8.18 7.02
C PHE A 380 18.16 -8.46 8.53
N ASN A 381 18.55 -7.49 9.35
CA ASN A 381 18.82 -7.61 10.78
C ASN A 381 18.88 -6.24 11.48
N GLY A 382 19.33 -6.19 12.74
CA GLY A 382 19.45 -4.95 13.50
C GLY A 382 20.38 -3.90 12.88
N LEU A 383 21.50 -4.31 12.29
CA LEU A 383 22.42 -3.42 11.59
C LEU A 383 21.79 -2.76 10.35
N SER A 384 20.88 -3.46 9.67
CA SER A 384 20.14 -2.90 8.53
C SER A 384 19.27 -1.72 8.95
N VAL A 385 18.58 -1.84 10.09
CA VAL A 385 17.73 -0.78 10.65
C VAL A 385 18.55 0.45 11.00
N ASP A 386 19.69 0.27 11.67
CA ASP A 386 20.61 1.35 12.02
C ASP A 386 21.12 2.10 10.77
N HIS A 387 21.53 1.36 9.74
CA HIS A 387 21.98 1.96 8.48
C HIS A 387 20.87 2.74 7.78
N VAL A 388 19.63 2.22 7.75
CA VAL A 388 18.49 2.93 7.17
C VAL A 388 18.21 4.23 7.92
N LEU A 389 18.18 4.21 9.26
CA LEU A 389 17.95 5.41 10.08
C LEU A 389 19.02 6.47 9.85
N LYS A 390 20.30 6.08 9.88
CA LYS A 390 21.43 6.99 9.65
C LYS A 390 21.44 7.55 8.23
N ALA A 391 21.18 6.70 7.23
CA ALA A 391 21.10 7.11 5.84
C ALA A 391 19.95 8.10 5.61
N HIS A 392 18.76 7.81 6.16
CA HIS A 392 17.60 8.70 6.08
C HIS A 392 17.90 10.07 6.72
N ALA A 393 18.40 10.10 7.96
CA ALA A 393 18.71 11.34 8.67
C ALA A 393 19.75 12.18 7.90
N GLN A 394 20.83 11.56 7.39
CA GLN A 394 21.83 12.26 6.60
C GLN A 394 21.25 12.88 5.31
N VAL A 395 20.34 12.17 4.63
CA VAL A 395 19.67 12.68 3.44
C VAL A 395 18.71 13.83 3.80
N TYR A 396 17.97 13.72 4.89
CA TYR A 396 17.11 14.78 5.40
C TYR A 396 17.88 16.07 5.68
N HIS A 397 18.96 15.98 6.46
CA HIS A 397 19.81 17.13 6.77
C HIS A 397 20.48 17.70 5.51
N PHE A 398 20.91 16.86 4.56
CA PHE A 398 21.42 17.36 3.29
C PHE A 398 20.36 18.17 2.53
N TYR A 399 19.13 17.66 2.42
CA TYR A 399 18.04 18.37 1.75
C TYR A 399 17.70 19.70 2.44
N ARG A 400 17.57 19.70 3.77
CA ARG A 400 17.18 20.88 4.55
C ARG A 400 18.30 21.91 4.67
N GLU A 401 19.52 21.50 4.98
CA GLU A 401 20.59 22.40 5.40
C GLU A 401 21.59 22.72 4.29
N SER A 402 21.85 21.77 3.38
CA SER A 402 22.81 21.98 2.29
C SER A 402 22.12 22.47 1.02
N ILE A 403 21.00 21.85 0.63
CA ILE A 403 20.21 22.27 -0.53
C ILE A 403 19.36 23.51 -0.23
N ASN A 404 18.97 23.74 1.03
CA ASN A 404 17.91 24.67 1.42
C ASN A 404 16.56 24.33 0.75
N GLY A 405 16.23 23.03 0.73
CA GLY A 405 14.99 22.51 0.18
C GLY A 405 13.79 22.87 1.05
N THR A 406 12.71 23.31 0.40
CA THR A 406 11.44 23.76 1.01
C THR A 406 10.30 22.77 0.82
N GLY A 407 10.49 21.75 -0.01
CA GLY A 407 9.57 20.63 -0.16
C GLY A 407 9.48 19.78 1.12
N LYS A 408 8.72 18.69 1.04
CA LYS A 408 8.49 17.74 2.12
C LYS A 408 9.28 16.46 1.88
N ILE A 409 9.76 15.86 2.95
CA ILE A 409 10.59 14.66 2.93
C ILE A 409 10.17 13.74 4.08
N SER A 410 10.05 12.45 3.78
CA SER A 410 9.68 11.40 4.73
C SER A 410 10.17 10.02 4.24
N LEU A 411 9.64 8.94 4.81
CA LEU A 411 9.73 7.56 4.36
C LEU A 411 8.31 6.99 4.18
N LYS A 412 8.21 5.87 3.48
CA LYS A 412 6.99 5.06 3.43
C LYS A 412 7.18 3.85 4.33
N PHE A 413 6.29 3.65 5.30
CA PHE A 413 6.30 2.47 6.16
C PHE A 413 5.27 1.45 5.67
N ASN A 414 5.59 0.17 5.75
CA ASN A 414 4.60 -0.90 5.62
C ASN A 414 4.10 -1.30 7.00
N ASP A 415 2.84 -1.70 7.11
CA ASP A 415 2.34 -2.50 8.20
C ASP A 415 0.91 -2.99 7.88
N ASN A 416 0.68 -4.27 8.12
CA ASN A 416 -0.65 -4.85 8.08
C ASN A 416 -1.24 -4.74 9.47
N PHE A 417 -1.84 -3.59 9.79
CA PHE A 417 -2.24 -3.22 11.15
C PHE A 417 -2.81 -4.40 11.97
N GLY A 418 -2.10 -4.72 13.05
CA GLY A 418 -2.46 -5.78 13.97
C GLY A 418 -3.60 -5.35 14.89
N VAL A 419 -4.74 -6.03 14.80
CA VAL A 419 -5.86 -5.84 15.72
C VAL A 419 -5.97 -7.02 16.68
N PRO A 420 -6.27 -6.79 17.96
CA PRO A 420 -6.40 -7.89 18.91
C PRO A 420 -7.56 -8.79 18.51
N ARG A 421 -7.35 -10.10 18.60
CA ARG A 421 -8.41 -11.10 18.38
C ARG A 421 -9.63 -10.83 19.24
N ASP A 422 -9.43 -10.54 20.53
CA ASP A 422 -10.47 -10.05 21.42
C ASP A 422 -9.96 -8.81 22.16
N PRO A 423 -10.50 -7.61 21.91
CA PRO A 423 -10.08 -6.39 22.60
C PRO A 423 -10.43 -6.37 24.10
N ALA A 424 -11.29 -7.29 24.58
CA ALA A 424 -11.54 -7.47 26.00
C ALA A 424 -10.51 -8.38 26.68
N ASN A 425 -9.69 -9.10 25.91
CA ASN A 425 -8.63 -9.96 26.42
C ASN A 425 -7.30 -9.20 26.47
N PRO A 426 -6.75 -8.90 27.65
CA PRO A 426 -5.51 -8.12 27.76
C PRO A 426 -4.30 -8.80 27.10
N ASN A 427 -4.29 -10.12 26.95
CA ASN A 427 -3.20 -10.83 26.26
C ASN A 427 -3.26 -10.62 24.74
N ASP A 428 -4.47 -10.60 24.15
CA ASP A 428 -4.63 -10.32 22.72
C ASP A 428 -4.31 -8.85 22.42
N VAL A 429 -4.67 -7.92 23.32
CA VAL A 429 -4.27 -6.50 23.26
C VAL A 429 -2.76 -6.35 23.31
N TYR A 430 -2.09 -6.97 24.30
CA TYR A 430 -0.64 -6.93 24.39
C TYR A 430 0.05 -7.49 23.13
N ALA A 431 -0.49 -8.58 22.56
CA ALA A 431 0.05 -9.15 21.33
C ALA A 431 -0.07 -8.17 20.14
N ALA A 432 -1.23 -7.50 20.00
CA ALA A 432 -1.42 -6.48 18.97
C ALA A 432 -0.46 -5.29 19.17
N ASP A 433 -0.29 -4.82 20.40
CA ASP A 433 0.64 -3.73 20.72
C ASP A 433 2.08 -4.12 20.39
N HIS A 434 2.53 -5.31 20.82
CA HIS A 434 3.86 -5.84 20.50
C HIS A 434 4.08 -5.93 18.98
N PHE A 435 3.11 -6.44 18.24
CA PHE A 435 3.17 -6.60 16.78
C PHE A 435 3.30 -5.25 16.06
N ASN A 436 2.47 -4.28 16.42
CA ASN A 436 2.47 -2.95 15.80
C ASN A 436 3.73 -2.16 16.19
N SER A 437 4.14 -2.21 17.47
CA SER A 437 5.35 -1.53 17.92
C SER A 437 6.61 -2.16 17.35
N PHE A 438 6.65 -3.49 17.18
CA PHE A 438 7.79 -4.16 16.54
C PHE A 438 8.00 -3.67 15.11
N GLN A 439 6.94 -3.55 14.30
CA GLN A 439 7.07 -3.17 12.89
C GLN A 439 7.32 -1.67 12.68
N LEU A 440 6.54 -0.82 13.36
CA LEU A 440 6.57 0.62 13.15
C LEU A 440 7.53 1.33 14.10
N GLY A 441 7.48 0.97 15.38
CA GLY A 441 8.18 1.68 16.45
C GLY A 441 9.69 1.65 16.29
N LEU A 442 10.25 0.62 15.64
CA LEU A 442 11.69 0.53 15.39
C LEU A 442 12.23 1.66 14.49
N PHE A 443 11.38 2.28 13.66
CA PHE A 443 11.71 3.50 12.91
C PHE A 443 10.99 4.74 13.47
N CYS A 444 9.71 4.61 13.79
CA CYS A 444 8.86 5.73 14.14
C CYS A 444 9.18 6.33 15.51
N ASN A 445 9.62 5.54 16.49
CA ASN A 445 9.99 6.09 17.81
C ASN A 445 11.19 7.04 17.69
N PRO A 446 12.32 6.65 17.06
CA PRO A 446 13.44 7.57 16.86
C PRO A 446 13.08 8.80 16.03
N ILE A 447 12.31 8.62 14.95
CA ILE A 447 12.04 9.69 13.98
C ILE A 447 11.03 10.72 14.49
N PHE A 448 9.91 10.28 15.08
CA PHE A 448 8.78 11.18 15.41
C PHE A 448 8.69 11.53 16.89
N LEU A 449 9.18 10.67 17.78
CA LEU A 449 9.07 10.86 19.22
C LEU A 449 10.41 11.27 19.86
N GLY A 450 11.53 11.05 19.17
CA GLY A 450 12.87 11.19 19.76
C GLY A 450 13.08 10.19 20.90
N GLU A 451 12.45 9.02 20.79
CA GLU A 451 12.56 7.91 21.74
C GLU A 451 13.39 6.78 21.14
N ASP A 452 14.10 6.03 21.99
CA ASP A 452 14.84 4.84 21.57
C ASP A 452 13.88 3.73 21.09
N TYR A 453 14.43 2.65 20.53
CA TYR A 453 13.65 1.54 20.02
C TYR A 453 12.69 0.96 21.07
N PRO A 454 11.51 0.46 20.64
CA PRO A 454 10.56 -0.19 21.54
C PRO A 454 11.12 -1.50 22.11
N ASP A 455 10.63 -1.90 23.29
CA ASP A 455 11.05 -3.15 23.93
C ASP A 455 10.75 -4.38 23.06
N SER A 456 9.64 -4.37 22.30
CA SER A 456 9.32 -5.43 21.34
C SER A 456 10.44 -5.69 20.32
N TYR A 457 11.21 -4.66 19.94
CA TYR A 457 12.35 -4.78 19.03
C TYR A 457 13.63 -5.18 19.78
N LYS A 458 13.95 -4.51 20.88
CA LYS A 458 15.19 -4.75 21.65
C LYS A 458 15.26 -6.16 22.24
N GLU A 459 14.11 -6.73 22.63
CA GLU A 459 14.03 -8.09 23.14
C GLU A 459 14.16 -9.15 22.03
N THR A 460 13.73 -8.83 20.81
CA THR A 460 13.59 -9.78 19.70
C THR A 460 14.81 -9.83 18.78
N VAL A 461 15.50 -8.70 18.60
CA VAL A 461 16.57 -8.56 17.62
C VAL A 461 17.92 -8.56 18.32
N PRO A 462 18.61 -9.71 18.46
CA PRO A 462 19.83 -9.82 19.27
C PRO A 462 20.99 -8.93 18.81
N ASP A 463 20.98 -8.50 17.54
CA ASP A 463 22.01 -7.66 16.94
C ASP A 463 21.54 -6.22 16.66
N TYR A 464 20.50 -5.75 17.37
CA TYR A 464 20.13 -4.33 17.32
C TYR A 464 21.30 -3.45 17.76
N VAL A 465 21.45 -2.29 17.13
CA VAL A 465 22.50 -1.31 17.44
C VAL A 465 21.88 -0.22 18.31
N PRO A 466 22.21 -0.10 19.61
CA PRO A 466 21.62 0.94 20.47
C PRO A 466 21.90 2.34 19.94
N LEU A 467 20.90 3.23 20.00
CA LEU A 467 21.07 4.62 19.59
C LEU A 467 21.78 5.40 20.70
N ALA A 468 22.92 6.02 20.38
CA ALA A 468 23.53 6.97 21.29
C ALA A 468 22.64 8.23 21.40
N PRO A 469 22.71 9.00 22.51
CA PRO A 469 21.95 10.25 22.64
C PRO A 469 22.17 11.22 21.48
N GLU A 470 23.38 11.24 20.91
CA GLU A 470 23.74 12.05 19.75
C GLU A 470 23.07 11.56 18.46
N ASP A 471 23.00 10.23 18.26
CA ASP A 471 22.31 9.63 17.12
C ASP A 471 20.81 9.93 17.19
N LEU A 472 20.20 9.75 18.36
CA LEU A 472 18.77 10.00 18.57
C LEU A 472 18.42 11.48 18.36
N ALA A 473 19.27 12.40 18.82
CA ALA A 473 19.10 13.83 18.58
C ALA A 473 19.25 14.20 17.10
N TYR A 474 20.08 13.47 16.34
CA TYR A 474 20.26 13.67 14.90
C TYR A 474 19.12 13.06 14.07
N ILE A 475 18.49 11.98 14.55
CA ILE A 475 17.39 11.30 13.85
C ILE A 475 16.03 11.95 14.15
N ASN A 476 15.83 12.48 15.36
CA ASN A 476 14.55 13.06 15.77
C ASN A 476 14.13 14.22 14.88
N GLY A 477 12.90 14.20 14.38
CA GLY A 477 12.32 15.25 13.54
C GLY A 477 12.82 15.24 12.09
N THR A 478 13.37 14.13 11.62
CA THR A 478 13.86 13.97 10.23
C THR A 478 12.80 13.55 9.22
N ALA A 479 11.52 13.65 9.57
CA ALA A 479 10.40 13.43 8.65
C ALA A 479 9.30 14.48 8.86
N ASP A 480 8.79 15.06 7.76
CA ASP A 480 7.74 16.09 7.83
C ASP A 480 6.34 15.54 8.12
N PHE A 481 6.13 14.24 7.88
CA PHE A 481 4.86 13.54 8.03
C PHE A 481 5.10 12.04 8.12
N LEU A 482 4.10 11.28 8.57
CA LEU A 482 4.17 9.81 8.63
C LEU A 482 3.57 9.22 7.34
N GLY A 483 4.41 8.65 6.48
CA GLY A 483 3.99 7.90 5.29
C GLY A 483 3.72 6.43 5.62
N ILE A 484 2.54 5.92 5.29
CA ILE A 484 2.14 4.54 5.59
C ILE A 484 1.46 3.88 4.38
N ASP A 485 1.71 2.59 4.20
CA ASP A 485 1.15 1.74 3.14
C ASP A 485 0.12 0.72 3.71
N PRO A 486 -1.10 1.16 4.09
CA PRO A 486 -2.07 0.37 4.85
C PRO A 486 -2.96 -0.49 3.93
N TYR A 487 -2.43 -1.55 3.35
CA TYR A 487 -3.21 -2.39 2.44
C TYR A 487 -4.36 -3.12 3.12
N THR A 488 -4.12 -3.72 4.29
CA THR A 488 -5.08 -4.57 5.01
C THR A 488 -4.83 -4.55 6.52
N ALA A 489 -5.72 -5.14 7.30
CA ALA A 489 -5.49 -5.48 8.71
C ALA A 489 -5.29 -6.99 8.92
N THR A 490 -4.67 -7.36 10.04
CA THR A 490 -4.48 -8.76 10.47
C THR A 490 -4.97 -8.94 11.92
N VAL A 491 -5.55 -10.09 12.24
CA VAL A 491 -5.97 -10.43 13.60
C VAL A 491 -4.80 -11.06 14.34
N VAL A 492 -4.50 -10.52 15.52
CA VAL A 492 -3.32 -10.88 16.31
C VAL A 492 -3.73 -11.48 17.65
N SER A 493 -3.03 -12.54 18.05
CA SER A 493 -3.10 -13.13 19.40
C SER A 493 -1.72 -13.65 19.83
N PRO A 494 -1.49 -13.94 21.11
CA PRO A 494 -0.24 -14.55 21.54
C PRO A 494 -0.03 -15.94 20.89
N PRO A 495 1.23 -16.41 20.76
CA PRO A 495 1.56 -17.76 20.28
C PRO A 495 0.85 -18.88 21.06
N VAL A 496 0.77 -18.73 22.39
CA VAL A 496 -0.01 -19.61 23.27
C VAL A 496 -1.18 -18.82 23.85
N ALA A 497 -2.39 -19.33 23.65
CA ALA A 497 -3.62 -18.64 24.07
C ALA A 497 -3.55 -18.19 25.55
N ASN A 498 -3.84 -16.90 25.77
CA ASN A 498 -3.83 -16.25 27.08
C ASN A 498 -2.46 -16.27 27.81
N SER A 499 -1.35 -16.26 27.07
CA SER A 499 0.00 -16.20 27.65
C SER A 499 0.87 -15.13 26.98
N THR A 500 1.04 -13.99 27.65
CA THR A 500 2.05 -13.00 27.26
C THR A 500 3.47 -13.55 27.37
N ASP A 501 3.75 -14.45 28.32
CA ASP A 501 5.07 -15.09 28.46
C ASP A 501 5.49 -15.82 27.17
N SER A 502 4.53 -16.39 26.42
CA SER A 502 4.83 -17.06 25.15
C SER A 502 5.37 -16.12 24.07
N ILE A 503 5.11 -14.81 24.17
CA ILE A 503 5.69 -13.79 23.28
C ILE A 503 7.17 -13.60 23.64
N HIS A 504 7.50 -13.37 24.92
CA HIS A 504 8.89 -13.21 25.36
C HIS A 504 9.74 -14.48 25.15
N GLU A 505 9.15 -15.66 25.36
CA GLU A 505 9.79 -16.95 25.02
C GLU A 505 10.11 -17.03 23.52
N CYS A 506 9.24 -16.51 22.65
CA CYS A 506 9.51 -16.41 21.22
C CYS A 506 10.62 -15.40 20.90
N CYS A 507 10.64 -14.23 21.53
CA CYS A 507 11.63 -13.17 21.27
C CYS A 507 13.07 -13.68 21.44
N THR A 508 13.27 -14.61 22.38
CA THR A 508 14.59 -15.22 22.66
C THR A 508 14.88 -16.49 21.85
N ASN A 509 13.95 -16.93 20.99
CA ASN A 509 14.06 -18.14 20.19
C ASN A 509 13.86 -17.85 18.70
N THR A 510 14.95 -17.53 18.00
CA THR A 510 14.98 -17.27 16.54
C THR A 510 14.57 -18.47 15.68
N SER A 511 14.44 -19.66 16.26
CA SER A 511 13.93 -20.87 15.59
C SER A 511 12.42 -21.06 15.74
N SER A 512 11.73 -20.20 16.50
CA SER A 512 10.27 -20.20 16.60
C SER A 512 9.61 -19.92 15.26
N THR A 513 8.48 -20.58 14.98
CA THR A 513 7.67 -20.31 13.77
C THR A 513 6.99 -18.95 13.81
N TYR A 514 6.86 -18.36 15.00
CA TYR A 514 6.30 -17.02 15.19
C TYR A 514 7.35 -15.90 15.11
N PHE A 515 8.64 -16.24 15.12
CA PHE A 515 9.72 -15.26 14.99
C PHE A 515 9.71 -14.67 13.56
N PRO A 516 9.89 -13.34 13.39
CA PRO A 516 10.28 -12.36 14.41
C PRO A 516 9.10 -11.65 15.10
N TYR A 517 7.88 -11.72 14.55
CA TYR A 517 6.74 -10.96 15.07
C TYR A 517 6.26 -11.43 16.44
N CYS A 518 6.60 -12.66 16.81
CA CYS A 518 6.31 -13.33 18.08
C CYS A 518 4.84 -13.31 18.50
N VAL A 519 3.96 -13.33 17.50
CA VAL A 519 2.52 -13.42 17.65
C VAL A 519 1.94 -14.38 16.63
N ASN A 520 0.76 -14.92 16.94
CA ASN A 520 -0.07 -15.62 15.98
C ASN A 520 -0.88 -14.60 15.16
N GLN A 521 -0.82 -14.72 13.83
CA GLN A 521 -1.56 -13.88 12.89
C GLN A 521 -2.66 -14.70 12.22
N SER A 522 -3.84 -14.11 12.05
CA SER A 522 -5.00 -14.76 11.43
C SER A 522 -5.81 -13.77 10.60
N THR A 523 -6.52 -14.29 9.60
CA THR A 523 -7.55 -13.53 8.88
C THR A 523 -8.93 -13.75 9.50
N LEU A 524 -9.04 -14.60 10.52
CA LEU A 524 -10.32 -14.97 11.12
C LEU A 524 -10.61 -14.15 12.38
N THR A 525 -11.83 -13.65 12.46
CA THR A 525 -12.40 -13.07 13.68
C THR A 525 -12.70 -14.15 14.72
N THR A 526 -13.05 -13.75 15.95
CA THR A 526 -13.49 -14.66 17.03
C THR A 526 -14.70 -15.52 16.67
N THR A 527 -15.44 -15.14 15.63
CA THR A 527 -16.61 -15.87 15.13
C THR A 527 -16.30 -16.84 13.97
N GLY A 528 -15.04 -16.89 13.53
CA GLY A 528 -14.59 -17.74 12.41
C GLY A 528 -14.85 -17.16 11.03
N TRP A 529 -15.35 -15.93 10.93
CA TRP A 529 -15.45 -15.19 9.65
C TRP A 529 -14.15 -14.47 9.32
N ASP A 530 -13.82 -14.40 8.03
CA ASP A 530 -12.72 -13.55 7.54
C ASP A 530 -12.93 -12.08 7.90
N VAL A 531 -11.83 -11.36 8.11
CA VAL A 531 -11.81 -9.91 8.40
C VAL A 531 -12.40 -9.05 7.29
N GLY A 532 -12.49 -9.58 6.07
CA GLY A 532 -13.02 -8.87 4.91
C GLY A 532 -13.16 -9.78 3.69
N TYR A 533 -13.41 -9.17 2.53
CA TYR A 533 -13.39 -9.87 1.26
C TYR A 533 -11.96 -10.02 0.75
N ARG A 534 -11.51 -11.26 0.49
CA ARG A 534 -10.14 -11.58 0.06
C ARG A 534 -9.90 -11.22 -1.40
N SER A 535 -8.73 -10.67 -1.68
CA SER A 535 -8.22 -10.38 -3.03
C SER A 535 -7.54 -11.60 -3.69
N GLN A 536 -6.94 -11.42 -4.87
CA GLN A 536 -6.01 -12.39 -5.47
C GLN A 536 -4.79 -12.66 -4.57
N SER A 537 -4.39 -11.65 -3.78
CA SER A 537 -3.21 -11.70 -2.92
C SER A 537 -3.58 -11.75 -1.43
N TYR A 538 -2.68 -11.30 -0.56
CA TYR A 538 -2.86 -11.27 0.89
C TYR A 538 -3.86 -10.19 1.36
N VAL A 539 -4.23 -9.23 0.48
CA VAL A 539 -5.05 -8.08 0.83
C VAL A 539 -6.52 -8.48 1.04
N TYR A 540 -7.15 -7.95 2.08
CA TYR A 540 -8.59 -8.02 2.31
C TYR A 540 -9.20 -6.62 2.29
N ILE A 541 -10.48 -6.50 1.93
CA ILE A 541 -11.23 -5.24 2.06
C ILE A 541 -11.56 -5.00 3.54
N THR A 542 -10.73 -4.21 4.22
CA THR A 542 -10.79 -3.97 5.68
C THR A 542 -10.98 -2.49 6.10
N PRO A 543 -11.97 -1.75 5.53
CA PRO A 543 -12.07 -0.29 5.69
C PRO A 543 -12.24 0.16 7.15
N ARG A 544 -13.02 -0.56 7.96
CA ARG A 544 -13.20 -0.21 9.38
C ARG A 544 -11.91 -0.26 10.18
N TYR A 545 -11.02 -1.20 9.83
CA TYR A 545 -9.72 -1.33 10.47
C TYR A 545 -8.75 -0.26 10.00
N LEU A 546 -8.86 0.24 8.76
CA LEU A 546 -8.11 1.41 8.30
C LEU A 546 -8.41 2.64 9.17
N ARG A 547 -9.68 2.96 9.44
CA ARG A 547 -10.02 4.11 10.31
C ARG A 547 -9.38 3.98 11.68
N LEU A 548 -9.48 2.79 12.28
CA LEU A 548 -8.84 2.50 13.56
C LEU A 548 -7.32 2.67 13.48
N TYR A 549 -6.71 2.21 12.38
CA TYR A 549 -5.28 2.30 12.18
C TYR A 549 -4.79 3.74 12.07
N LEU A 550 -5.48 4.57 11.29
CA LEU A 550 -5.17 6.01 11.16
C LEU A 550 -5.26 6.72 12.51
N SER A 551 -6.26 6.35 13.33
CA SER A 551 -6.38 6.84 14.70
C SER A 551 -5.21 6.38 15.58
N TYR A 552 -4.82 5.10 15.51
CA TYR A 552 -3.65 4.58 16.23
C TYR A 552 -2.37 5.33 15.86
N LEU A 553 -2.08 5.49 14.56
CA LEU A 553 -0.88 6.18 14.08
C LEU A 553 -0.81 7.63 14.58
N TYR A 554 -1.92 8.37 14.45
CA TYR A 554 -1.94 9.79 14.81
C TYR A 554 -1.85 10.01 16.32
N ASN A 555 -2.52 9.17 17.10
CA ASN A 555 -2.49 9.25 18.56
C ASN A 555 -1.17 8.72 19.16
N THR A 556 -0.41 7.89 18.42
CA THR A 556 0.87 7.35 18.90
C THR A 556 2.04 8.25 18.50
N PHE A 557 2.09 8.70 17.25
CA PHE A 557 3.25 9.43 16.71
C PHE A 557 3.02 10.93 16.56
N HIS A 558 1.81 11.42 16.86
CA HIS A 558 1.46 12.85 16.90
C HIS A 558 1.81 13.63 15.63
N THR A 559 1.82 12.95 14.49
CA THR A 559 2.32 13.45 13.21
C THR A 559 1.25 13.25 12.13
N PRO A 560 1.01 14.24 11.24
CA PRO A 560 0.10 14.09 10.10
C PRO A 560 0.42 12.86 9.26
N ILE A 561 -0.62 12.19 8.77
CA ILE A 561 -0.51 10.91 8.07
C ILE A 561 -0.72 11.07 6.57
N VAL A 562 0.03 10.29 5.81
CA VAL A 562 -0.07 10.17 4.36
C VAL A 562 -0.18 8.71 4.01
N ILE A 563 -1.27 8.33 3.37
CA ILE A 563 -1.41 6.99 2.81
C ILE A 563 -0.58 6.96 1.53
N THR A 564 0.62 6.41 1.61
CA THR A 564 1.60 6.51 0.53
C THR A 564 1.41 5.45 -0.55
N GLU A 565 0.71 4.36 -0.23
CA GLU A 565 0.26 3.30 -1.12
C GLU A 565 -0.95 2.55 -0.52
N PHE A 566 -1.95 2.27 -1.35
CA PHE A 566 -3.05 1.33 -1.03
C PHE A 566 -3.69 0.81 -2.31
N GLY A 567 -4.05 -0.47 -2.33
CA GLY A 567 -4.43 -1.16 -3.57
C GLY A 567 -5.09 -2.52 -3.35
N PHE A 568 -5.78 -3.00 -4.38
CA PHE A 568 -6.54 -4.25 -4.29
C PHE A 568 -6.49 -5.05 -5.61
N PRO A 569 -5.84 -6.23 -5.64
CA PRO A 569 -5.79 -7.05 -6.84
C PRO A 569 -7.02 -7.96 -6.89
N VAL A 570 -7.92 -7.72 -7.84
CA VAL A 570 -9.17 -8.48 -7.95
C VAL A 570 -8.88 -9.97 -8.19
N PHE A 571 -9.56 -10.83 -7.43
CA PHE A 571 -9.42 -12.29 -7.53
C PHE A 571 -9.75 -12.77 -8.95
N GLY A 572 -8.85 -13.56 -9.55
CA GLY A 572 -9.01 -14.11 -10.90
C GLY A 572 -9.04 -13.09 -12.03
N GLU A 573 -8.57 -11.85 -11.81
CA GLU A 573 -8.63 -10.80 -12.85
C GLU A 573 -7.69 -11.08 -14.05
N ALA A 574 -6.56 -11.72 -13.81
CA ALA A 574 -5.64 -12.15 -14.87
C ALA A 574 -6.18 -13.30 -15.72
N GLU A 575 -7.19 -14.03 -15.23
CA GLU A 575 -7.83 -15.17 -15.90
C GLU A 575 -9.03 -14.75 -16.77
N GLN A 576 -9.41 -13.47 -16.73
CA GLN A 576 -10.53 -12.96 -17.53
C GLN A 576 -10.19 -13.04 -19.02
N THR A 577 -11.04 -13.75 -19.77
CA THR A 577 -10.87 -13.93 -21.22
C THR A 577 -11.50 -12.80 -22.03
N THR A 578 -12.41 -12.05 -21.44
CA THR A 578 -13.07 -10.89 -22.06
C THR A 578 -12.53 -9.61 -21.44
N LEU A 579 -12.05 -8.70 -22.29
CA LEU A 579 -11.55 -7.39 -21.83
C LEU A 579 -12.62 -6.63 -21.02
N SER A 580 -13.89 -6.62 -21.44
CA SER A 580 -14.96 -5.91 -20.73
C SER A 580 -15.15 -6.37 -19.28
N ASP A 581 -14.92 -7.66 -19.02
CA ASP A 581 -15.06 -8.24 -17.68
C ASP A 581 -13.89 -7.80 -16.79
N GLN A 582 -12.68 -7.75 -17.36
CA GLN A 582 -11.50 -7.19 -16.69
C GLN A 582 -11.63 -5.69 -16.42
N LEU A 583 -12.22 -4.91 -17.34
CA LEU A 583 -12.38 -3.46 -17.17
C LEU A 583 -13.46 -3.08 -16.14
N SER A 584 -14.36 -4.01 -15.77
CA SER A 584 -15.47 -3.70 -14.87
C SER A 584 -15.13 -3.81 -13.38
N ASP A 585 -14.03 -4.50 -13.03
CA ASP A 585 -13.31 -4.61 -11.74
C ASP A 585 -13.96 -4.11 -10.42
N MET A 586 -15.24 -4.41 -10.22
CA MET A 586 -16.07 -3.90 -9.12
C MET A 586 -15.46 -4.04 -7.72
N PRO A 587 -14.82 -5.17 -7.34
CA PRO A 587 -14.25 -5.29 -6.00
C PRO A 587 -13.14 -4.26 -5.72
N ARG A 588 -12.42 -3.80 -6.75
CA ARG A 588 -11.42 -2.73 -6.63
C ARG A 588 -12.08 -1.38 -6.38
N SER A 589 -13.19 -1.07 -7.06
CA SER A 589 -14.01 0.11 -6.74
C SER A 589 -14.47 0.08 -5.28
N VAL A 590 -15.01 -1.05 -4.81
CA VAL A 590 -15.48 -1.20 -3.42
C VAL A 590 -14.34 -0.96 -2.42
N TYR A 591 -13.15 -1.51 -2.68
CA TYR A 591 -11.98 -1.26 -1.83
C TYR A 591 -11.65 0.23 -1.74
N TYR A 592 -11.39 0.89 -2.87
CA TYR A 592 -10.97 2.28 -2.90
C TYR A 592 -12.02 3.21 -2.28
N LEU A 593 -13.28 3.08 -2.68
CA LEU A 593 -14.34 3.95 -2.19
C LEU A 593 -14.60 3.75 -0.69
N SER A 594 -14.56 2.51 -0.20
CA SER A 594 -14.76 2.24 1.23
C SER A 594 -13.59 2.73 2.07
N TYR A 595 -12.34 2.58 1.61
CA TYR A 595 -11.15 3.10 2.28
C TYR A 595 -11.18 4.63 2.36
N MET A 596 -11.44 5.30 1.24
CA MET A 596 -11.51 6.77 1.21
C MET A 596 -12.68 7.34 2.03
N SER A 597 -13.80 6.62 2.11
CA SER A 597 -14.91 6.98 3.01
C SER A 597 -14.50 6.91 4.49
N GLU A 598 -13.70 5.92 4.88
CA GLU A 598 -13.18 5.79 6.24
C GLU A 598 -12.05 6.78 6.53
N VAL A 599 -11.26 7.20 5.53
CA VAL A 599 -10.34 8.34 5.63
C VAL A 599 -11.10 9.63 5.95
N LEU A 600 -12.20 9.91 5.23
CA LEU A 600 -13.03 11.08 5.50
C LEU A 600 -13.58 11.05 6.93
N LYS A 601 -14.06 9.91 7.40
CA LYS A 601 -14.53 9.79 8.78
C LYS A 601 -13.41 9.94 9.81
N ALA A 602 -12.21 9.42 9.54
CA ALA A 602 -11.05 9.64 10.41
C ALA A 602 -10.74 11.15 10.54
N ILE A 603 -10.79 11.90 9.43
CA ILE A 603 -10.60 13.36 9.44
C ILE A 603 -11.71 14.08 10.23
N TRP A 604 -12.97 13.83 9.89
CA TRP A 604 -14.08 14.66 10.36
C TRP A 604 -14.72 14.22 11.68
N GLU A 605 -14.69 12.92 11.97
CA GLU A 605 -15.31 12.35 13.18
C GLU A 605 -14.26 12.08 14.27
N ASP A 606 -13.05 11.65 13.90
CA ASP A 606 -12.00 11.30 14.86
C ASP A 606 -10.94 12.40 15.05
N GLY A 607 -10.93 13.43 14.20
CA GLY A 607 -9.96 14.52 14.26
C GLY A 607 -8.54 14.13 13.83
N VAL A 608 -8.39 13.06 13.04
CA VAL A 608 -7.10 12.58 12.55
C VAL A 608 -6.64 13.43 11.36
N HIS A 609 -5.42 13.97 11.43
CA HIS A 609 -4.86 14.72 10.31
C HIS A 609 -4.32 13.77 9.23
N VAL A 610 -5.18 13.36 8.29
CA VAL A 610 -4.77 12.67 7.06
C VAL A 610 -4.70 13.67 5.92
N ALA A 611 -3.52 13.85 5.33
CA ALA A 611 -3.28 14.91 4.36
C ALA A 611 -2.97 14.42 2.93
N GLY A 612 -2.93 13.11 2.70
CA GLY A 612 -2.96 12.59 1.34
C GLY A 612 -3.13 11.07 1.23
N ALA A 613 -3.43 10.62 0.02
CA ALA A 613 -3.57 9.21 -0.35
C ALA A 613 -3.10 8.95 -1.79
N PHE A 614 -2.31 7.89 -2.00
CA PHE A 614 -1.79 7.49 -3.31
C PHE A 614 -2.21 6.06 -3.65
N ALA A 615 -2.94 5.89 -4.74
CA ALA A 615 -3.43 4.58 -5.16
C ALA A 615 -2.30 3.72 -5.78
N TRP A 616 -2.08 2.53 -5.22
CA TRP A 616 -1.24 1.49 -5.81
C TRP A 616 -2.11 0.52 -6.64
N SER A 617 -1.98 0.46 -7.97
CA SER A 617 -1.06 1.24 -8.80
C SER A 617 -1.78 1.80 -10.01
N PHE A 618 -1.11 2.69 -10.74
CA PHE A 618 -1.73 3.32 -11.90
C PHE A 618 -1.98 2.35 -13.08
N ALA A 619 -1.27 1.22 -13.13
CA ALA A 619 -1.39 0.20 -14.18
C ALA A 619 -0.94 -1.18 -13.67
N ASP A 620 -1.54 -2.25 -14.20
CA ASP A 620 -1.14 -3.62 -13.90
C ASP A 620 0.33 -3.79 -14.21
N ASN A 621 1.13 -4.28 -13.26
CA ASN A 621 2.58 -4.22 -13.33
C ASN A 621 3.22 -5.57 -12.96
N TRP A 622 4.54 -5.60 -12.78
CA TRP A 622 5.28 -6.76 -12.29
C TRP A 622 5.36 -6.76 -10.76
N GLU A 623 4.55 -7.57 -10.10
CA GLU A 623 4.47 -7.63 -8.63
C GLU A 623 5.52 -8.62 -8.10
N PHE A 624 6.80 -8.23 -8.18
CA PHE A 624 7.95 -8.99 -7.66
C PHE A 624 8.03 -10.44 -8.17
N GLY A 625 7.72 -10.65 -9.46
CA GLY A 625 7.68 -11.96 -10.09
C GLY A 625 6.28 -12.52 -10.33
N ASP A 626 5.24 -11.80 -9.91
CA ASP A 626 3.86 -12.17 -10.16
C ASP A 626 3.19 -11.18 -11.12
N TYR A 627 2.66 -11.70 -12.22
CA TYR A 627 1.81 -10.95 -13.14
C TYR A 627 0.33 -11.26 -12.98
N THR A 628 -0.05 -12.17 -12.08
CA THR A 628 -1.45 -12.53 -11.81
C THR A 628 -2.12 -11.58 -10.82
N ALA A 629 -1.35 -10.98 -9.91
CA ALA A 629 -1.80 -9.95 -8.98
C ALA A 629 -1.95 -8.58 -9.67
N HIS A 630 -3.05 -8.41 -10.39
CA HIS A 630 -3.35 -7.16 -11.10
C HIS A 630 -3.77 -6.04 -10.12
N PHE A 631 -2.85 -5.19 -9.66
CA PHE A 631 -3.17 -4.05 -8.79
C PHE A 631 -3.65 -2.79 -9.53
N GLY A 632 -3.49 -2.74 -10.85
CA GLY A 632 -3.61 -1.51 -11.62
C GLY A 632 -5.03 -0.99 -11.75
N LEU A 633 -5.15 0.34 -11.71
CA LEU A 633 -6.31 1.11 -12.18
C LEU A 633 -6.46 1.07 -13.72
N GLN A 634 -5.43 0.55 -14.41
CA GLN A 634 -5.43 0.29 -15.84
C GLN A 634 -4.93 -1.13 -16.10
N THR A 635 -5.48 -1.79 -17.11
CA THR A 635 -4.89 -3.03 -17.64
C THR A 635 -3.83 -2.70 -18.67
N VAL A 636 -2.81 -3.57 -18.75
CA VAL A 636 -1.71 -3.50 -19.71
C VAL A 636 -1.74 -4.77 -20.55
N ASN A 637 -1.97 -4.65 -21.85
CA ASN A 637 -1.70 -5.73 -22.79
C ASN A 637 -0.19 -5.84 -22.96
N ARG A 638 0.43 -6.86 -22.38
CA ARG A 638 1.89 -6.98 -22.33
C ARG A 638 2.54 -7.34 -23.67
N THR A 639 1.75 -7.86 -24.62
CA THR A 639 2.21 -8.10 -26.00
C THR A 639 2.21 -6.82 -26.84
N THR A 640 1.18 -5.98 -26.73
CA THR A 640 1.09 -4.75 -27.55
C THR A 640 1.52 -3.50 -26.82
N GLN A 641 1.76 -3.59 -25.51
CA GLN A 641 1.96 -2.48 -24.60
C GLN A 641 0.76 -1.50 -24.61
N GLU A 642 -0.43 -1.98 -24.93
CA GLU A 642 -1.63 -1.16 -24.96
C GLU A 642 -2.29 -1.07 -23.59
N ARG A 643 -2.74 0.13 -23.19
CA ARG A 643 -3.40 0.38 -21.89
C ARG A 643 -4.90 0.64 -22.05
N ARG A 644 -5.67 0.26 -21.03
CA ARG A 644 -7.11 0.55 -20.93
C ARG A 644 -7.50 0.89 -19.49
N TYR A 645 -8.33 1.92 -19.32
CA TYR A 645 -8.87 2.30 -18.01
C TYR A 645 -9.86 1.26 -17.49
N LYS A 646 -9.72 0.91 -16.21
CA LYS A 646 -10.71 0.10 -15.50
C LYS A 646 -11.72 1.00 -14.80
N LYS A 647 -12.89 0.45 -14.47
CA LYS A 647 -13.99 1.15 -13.81
C LYS A 647 -13.57 1.74 -12.48
N SER A 648 -12.77 1.02 -11.70
CA SER A 648 -12.24 1.52 -10.42
C SER A 648 -11.48 2.85 -10.52
N PHE A 649 -10.81 3.12 -11.65
CA PHE A 649 -10.14 4.40 -11.84
C PHE A 649 -11.16 5.53 -11.95
N PHE A 650 -12.19 5.36 -12.79
CA PHE A 650 -13.28 6.33 -12.93
C PHE A 650 -14.00 6.58 -11.61
N ASP A 651 -14.35 5.51 -10.89
CA ASP A 651 -15.07 5.60 -9.63
C ASP A 651 -14.24 6.36 -8.58
N LEU A 652 -12.94 6.07 -8.49
CA LEU A 652 -12.04 6.75 -7.56
C LEU A 652 -11.85 8.23 -7.91
N VAL A 653 -11.58 8.58 -9.18
CA VAL A 653 -11.43 10.00 -9.54
C VAL A 653 -12.74 10.79 -9.42
N ASP A 654 -13.90 10.20 -9.75
CA ASP A 654 -15.22 10.83 -9.54
C ASP A 654 -15.48 11.03 -8.05
N PHE A 655 -15.14 10.03 -7.21
CA PHE A 655 -15.26 10.14 -5.76
C PHE A 655 -14.43 11.30 -5.20
N MET A 656 -13.17 11.42 -5.61
CA MET A 656 -12.30 12.52 -5.19
C MET A 656 -12.83 13.87 -5.68
N ASN A 657 -13.12 14.00 -6.97
CA ASN A 657 -13.56 15.27 -7.57
C ASN A 657 -14.88 15.79 -6.97
N THR A 658 -15.81 14.90 -6.64
CA THR A 658 -17.09 15.27 -6.03
C THR A 658 -16.99 15.60 -4.54
N ARG A 659 -15.85 15.33 -3.91
CA ARG A 659 -15.63 15.46 -2.46
C ARG A 659 -14.39 16.27 -2.09
N THR A 660 -13.82 17.08 -2.97
CA THR A 660 -12.73 17.99 -2.59
C THR A 660 -13.27 19.39 -2.31
N MET A 661 -12.88 19.99 -1.18
CA MET A 661 -13.24 21.39 -0.90
C MET A 661 -12.57 22.34 -1.91
N PRO A 662 -13.25 23.42 -2.33
CA PRO A 662 -12.62 24.41 -3.19
C PRO A 662 -11.46 25.10 -2.45
N PRO A 663 -10.39 25.52 -3.17
CA PRO A 663 -9.31 26.32 -2.61
C PRO A 663 -9.82 27.56 -1.87
N GLN A 664 -9.30 27.83 -0.67
CA GLN A 664 -9.57 29.08 0.03
C GLN A 664 -8.87 30.27 -0.66
N GLN A 665 -9.46 31.46 -0.56
CA GLN A 665 -8.93 32.68 -1.22
C GLN A 665 -7.53 33.01 -0.68
N GLY A 666 -6.51 32.99 -1.54
CA GLY A 666 -5.10 33.23 -1.17
C GLY A 666 -4.25 31.98 -0.93
N TRP A 667 -4.80 30.77 -1.14
CA TRP A 667 -4.06 29.51 -1.02
C TRP A 667 -3.09 29.30 -2.19
N SER A 668 -1.82 29.04 -1.88
CA SER A 668 -0.73 28.89 -2.86
C SER A 668 -0.51 27.46 -3.37
N GLY A 669 -1.32 26.49 -2.93
CA GLY A 669 -1.11 25.07 -3.20
C GLY A 669 0.02 24.48 -2.37
N GLY A 670 -0.22 23.33 -1.74
CA GLY A 670 0.77 22.61 -0.91
C GLY A 670 0.24 22.20 0.45
N TRP A 671 0.98 21.29 1.11
CA TRP A 671 0.66 20.78 2.44
C TRP A 671 0.81 21.89 3.49
N THR A 672 -0.27 22.19 4.21
CA THR A 672 -0.20 23.05 5.40
C THR A 672 -0.06 22.16 6.64
N PHE A 673 1.17 21.80 6.98
CA PHE A 673 1.48 21.11 8.24
C PHE A 673 1.66 22.08 9.38
#